data_AF-A0A1V1T463-F1
#
_entry.id   AF-A0A1V1T463-F1
#
_cell.length_a   1.000
_cell.length_b   1.000
_cell.length_c   1.000
_cell.angle_alpha   90.00
_cell.angle_beta   90.00
_cell.angle_gamma   90.00
#
_symmetry.space_group_name_H-M   'P 1'
#
loop_
_entity.id
_entity.type
_entity.pdbx_description
1 polymer ?
#
loop_
_entity_poly.entity_id
_entity_poly.type
_entity_poly.pdbx_seq_one_letter_code
_entity_poly.pdbx_strand_id
1 'polypeptide(L)'
;MHLSFQALSLSVLLALPASVRAVFQDEVGHIDYHHELLGVPQRETTFFHRPRTEEKASLLYTLSDLGVLGAVNPSNGALVWRQLLAGNITDGGGFLRAAEDQTWLVGAYGNAVSSWDALTGRNAWSLNSNGVVKDVEVMEITERGGKDVLALFQEPGATVTRRIHGTEGHVVWEHREVNKDVPLQVSTSLDKVFVVTLHGSLLSYGLKVMVLDTLTGKKLDEIPLGTKSEVQSPQDVMFVGANSAAPIVAWTDNGLTKLKVNVLGLKSKQEFDLPAGTVDVEIHAPHTIQSSPHFLVHSRTKSGHKADVFHIDLKSNVITKAYELPLIEGGSAFSTSSSGANVYFTRVTNDEIIVTSSTSHGILGRWPLKSGAEKLGALHGVSEVIKKAGDSYAVRAVAVTDSDDWTQVVNGELGWTRLEGLSGAVAATWAEFPQSEDLARTLEAEAHGNPLSAYVHRVKRHVNDLQYLPAYLQSIPQRLLSSIVGSEGTEAADEVTRDSFGFNKLVVLATKRGKLYGLDAGNHGKIVWSKNANETPSGRHWDVKAIHADNAKGFVTVRGSEGQFIIVKSDTGKTIEAMPSSLFPPVDGAVVVDSDAGPWLLPIERDGKLADVQIAWAPKQTVVTRTGENEIQGFNYVEKDELASAIPIWSFSPSAGQHIVDIATRPQHDPIASIGRVLGDRTVKYKYLNPNTIVIAAVDNKNSVLSTYLLDTVSGEVLATSSYEGVDPNKDVTCTLSENWFLCTYYGQYQLRDSEAQKIKGYQVVISDLYESELANDRGPLGDAANFSSLDPVDFPTGPALPSIVSKTFILSGPITSLAVTQTRQGIAIRQLLAYMPESHSIIAIPRMLLEPRRPVGRDPTPAELEEGLAKYAPAIELDPRMTVSHARDVLGVRSIIAAPAILESTCLVFAYGVDVFGSRVTPSQAFDILGKGFNKVTLLATVAALFVGVVGLGPMVRKKQINMRWQAPM
;
A
#
# COMPACT_ATOMS: atom_id res chain seq x y z
N MET A 1 -34.77 -59.32 -20.14
CA MET A 1 -35.09 -58.02 -19.53
C MET A 1 -33.77 -57.42 -19.05
N HIS A 2 -33.04 -56.78 -19.97
CA HIS A 2 -31.77 -56.13 -19.71
C HIS A 2 -32.03 -54.63 -19.68
N LEU A 3 -31.88 -54.01 -18.51
CA LEU A 3 -31.77 -52.56 -18.37
C LEU A 3 -30.56 -52.26 -17.47
N SER A 4 -29.45 -52.09 -18.16
CA SER A 4 -28.43 -51.04 -17.96
C SER A 4 -27.84 -50.83 -16.56
N PHE A 5 -26.85 -51.67 -16.21
CA PHE A 5 -25.78 -51.34 -15.27
C PHE A 5 -24.88 -50.16 -15.76
N GLN A 6 -25.03 -49.72 -17.02
CA GLN A 6 -24.30 -48.57 -17.58
C GLN A 6 -24.79 -47.19 -17.09
N ALA A 7 -26.03 -47.08 -16.59
CA ALA A 7 -26.59 -45.79 -16.16
C ALA A 7 -26.05 -45.32 -14.79
N LEU A 8 -25.65 -46.25 -13.91
CA LEU A 8 -25.08 -45.93 -12.60
C LEU A 8 -23.60 -45.49 -12.71
N SER A 9 -22.86 -46.05 -13.67
CA SER A 9 -21.46 -45.66 -13.93
C SER A 9 -21.35 -44.28 -14.58
N LEU A 10 -22.30 -43.89 -15.45
CA LEU A 10 -22.27 -42.59 -16.11
C LEU A 10 -22.64 -41.44 -15.16
N SER A 11 -23.51 -41.67 -14.19
CA SER A 11 -23.89 -40.67 -13.18
C SER A 11 -22.80 -40.46 -12.12
N VAL A 12 -21.98 -41.48 -11.81
CA VAL A 12 -20.77 -41.33 -10.99
C VAL A 12 -19.63 -40.65 -11.78
N LEU A 13 -19.49 -40.91 -13.08
CA LEU A 13 -18.52 -40.22 -13.96
C LEU A 13 -18.91 -38.77 -14.29
N LEU A 14 -20.19 -38.43 -14.33
CA LEU A 14 -20.68 -37.05 -14.46
C LEU A 14 -20.67 -36.27 -13.14
N ALA A 15 -20.50 -36.95 -11.99
CA ALA A 15 -20.27 -36.31 -10.68
C ALA A 15 -18.79 -36.05 -10.38
N LEU A 16 -17.87 -36.74 -11.06
CA LEU A 16 -16.41 -36.53 -10.91
C LEU A 16 -15.89 -35.13 -11.30
N PRO A 17 -16.49 -34.33 -12.22
CA PRO A 17 -16.09 -32.94 -12.39
C PRO A 17 -16.59 -32.00 -11.28
N ALA A 18 -17.50 -32.44 -10.39
CA ALA A 18 -17.91 -31.64 -9.23
C ALA A 18 -16.90 -31.69 -8.07
N SER A 19 -15.98 -32.65 -8.09
CA SER A 19 -14.94 -32.84 -7.06
C SER A 19 -13.62 -32.08 -7.32
N VAL A 20 -13.56 -31.24 -8.35
CA VAL A 20 -12.44 -30.30 -8.55
C VAL A 20 -12.95 -28.88 -8.42
N ARG A 21 -13.36 -28.51 -7.21
CA ARG A 21 -13.45 -27.10 -6.79
C ARG A 21 -12.24 -26.80 -5.92
N ALA A 22 -11.18 -26.34 -6.58
CA ALA A 22 -10.12 -25.62 -5.88
C ALA A 22 -10.62 -24.20 -5.61
N VAL A 23 -10.36 -23.72 -4.39
CA VAL A 23 -10.87 -22.48 -3.77
C VAL A 23 -12.40 -22.49 -3.61
N PHE A 24 -12.87 -22.26 -2.38
CA PHE A 24 -14.29 -21.99 -2.11
C PHE A 24 -14.68 -20.68 -2.82
N GLN A 25 -15.20 -20.79 -4.05
CA GLN A 25 -15.70 -19.64 -4.84
C GLN A 25 -16.75 -18.83 -4.04
N ASP A 26 -17.38 -19.45 -3.05
CA ASP A 26 -18.36 -18.90 -2.10
C ASP A 26 -17.76 -18.05 -0.96
N GLU A 27 -16.44 -17.85 -0.91
CA GLU A 27 -15.79 -16.96 0.07
C GLU A 27 -15.12 -15.73 -0.54
N VAL A 28 -14.86 -15.76 -1.86
CA VAL A 28 -14.29 -14.60 -2.58
C VAL A 28 -15.28 -13.43 -2.53
N GLY A 29 -14.82 -12.28 -2.06
CA GLY A 29 -15.63 -11.09 -1.85
C GLY A 29 -16.41 -11.07 -0.55
N HIS A 30 -16.40 -12.14 0.26
CA HIS A 30 -17.05 -12.17 1.58
C HIS A 30 -16.08 -11.90 2.74
N ILE A 31 -14.87 -12.47 2.67
CA ILE A 31 -13.87 -12.37 3.74
C ILE A 31 -12.75 -11.39 3.44
N ASP A 32 -12.63 -10.99 2.18
CA ASP A 32 -11.53 -10.23 1.64
C ASP A 32 -12.01 -8.98 0.91
N TYR A 33 -11.16 -7.97 0.88
CA TYR A 33 -11.42 -6.71 0.17
C TYR A 33 -10.12 -6.15 -0.40
N HIS A 34 -10.26 -5.34 -1.44
CA HIS A 34 -9.13 -4.79 -2.17
C HIS A 34 -9.52 -3.44 -2.72
N HIS A 35 -8.78 -2.42 -2.29
CA HIS A 35 -8.78 -1.11 -2.91
C HIS A 35 -7.69 -1.10 -3.98
N GLU A 36 -8.10 -1.29 -5.23
CA GLU A 36 -7.22 -1.18 -6.40
C GLU A 36 -6.95 0.29 -6.71
N LEU A 37 -5.77 0.80 -6.34
CA LEU A 37 -5.44 2.21 -6.42
C LEU A 37 -4.38 2.49 -7.49
N LEU A 38 -4.36 3.73 -7.98
CA LEU A 38 -3.31 4.24 -8.85
C LEU A 38 -2.37 5.16 -8.06
N GLY A 39 -2.88 5.89 -7.08
CA GLY A 39 -2.20 7.06 -6.56
C GLY A 39 -2.91 8.34 -6.99
N VAL A 40 -2.51 9.47 -6.42
CA VAL A 40 -3.21 10.73 -6.67
C VAL A 40 -2.84 11.21 -8.08
N PRO A 41 -3.83 11.37 -8.99
CA PRO A 41 -3.57 11.78 -10.37
C PRO A 41 -2.87 13.13 -10.42
N GLN A 42 -1.78 13.23 -11.19
CA GLN A 42 -1.07 14.49 -11.40
C GLN A 42 -1.67 15.25 -12.57
N ARG A 43 -1.69 16.59 -12.49
CA ARG A 43 -2.35 17.43 -13.49
C ARG A 43 -1.73 17.24 -14.88
N GLU A 44 -0.41 17.31 -14.96
CA GLU A 44 0.38 17.31 -16.20
C GLU A 44 0.46 15.94 -16.90
N THR A 45 -0.02 14.88 -16.24
CA THR A 45 -0.02 13.51 -16.75
C THR A 45 -1.41 12.88 -16.77
N THR A 46 -2.47 13.65 -16.53
CA THR A 46 -3.85 13.14 -16.54
C THR A 46 -4.58 13.71 -17.74
N PHE A 47 -5.27 12.86 -18.50
CA PHE A 47 -6.05 13.29 -19.67
C PHE A 47 -7.04 12.20 -20.14
N PHE A 48 -8.03 12.63 -20.93
CA PHE A 48 -8.86 11.72 -21.71
C PHE A 48 -8.18 11.41 -23.04
N HIS A 49 -8.18 10.15 -23.44
CA HIS A 49 -7.65 9.75 -24.73
C HIS A 49 -8.44 8.56 -25.31
N ARG A 50 -8.56 8.50 -26.64
CA ARG A 50 -9.27 7.44 -27.34
C ARG A 50 -8.30 6.31 -27.69
N PRO A 51 -8.40 5.13 -27.07
CA PRO A 51 -7.47 4.03 -27.34
C PRO A 51 -7.62 3.44 -28.74
N ARG A 52 -8.77 3.69 -29.40
CA ARG A 52 -9.07 3.23 -30.76
C ARG A 52 -9.54 4.42 -31.58
N THR A 53 -8.94 4.61 -32.75
CA THR A 53 -9.24 5.72 -33.67
C THR A 53 -10.66 5.67 -34.23
N GLU A 54 -11.21 4.46 -34.40
CA GLU A 54 -12.57 4.24 -34.93
C GLU A 54 -13.67 4.42 -33.88
N GLU A 55 -13.34 4.30 -32.59
CA GLU A 55 -14.31 4.40 -31.50
C GLU A 55 -14.38 5.81 -30.92
N LYS A 56 -15.57 6.22 -30.50
CA LYS A 56 -15.78 7.51 -29.82
C LYS A 56 -15.50 7.46 -28.32
N ALA A 57 -15.29 6.27 -27.76
CA ALA A 57 -15.09 6.08 -26.33
C ALA A 57 -13.66 6.45 -25.94
N SER A 58 -13.53 7.39 -25.00
CA SER A 58 -12.26 7.75 -24.37
C SER A 58 -12.07 6.94 -23.08
N LEU A 59 -10.84 6.60 -22.77
CA LEU A 59 -10.41 6.19 -21.44
C LEU A 59 -9.75 7.37 -20.72
N LEU A 60 -9.72 7.29 -19.39
CA LEU A 60 -9.08 8.28 -18.55
C LEU A 60 -7.73 7.73 -18.11
N TYR A 61 -6.65 8.43 -18.46
CA TYR A 61 -5.29 8.00 -18.15
C TYR A 61 -4.67 8.90 -17.10
N THR A 62 -3.79 8.34 -16.29
CA THR A 62 -2.94 9.12 -15.38
C THR A 62 -1.61 8.42 -15.15
N LEU A 63 -0.56 9.21 -14.96
CA LEU A 63 0.63 8.78 -14.22
C LEU A 63 0.56 9.45 -12.85
N SER A 64 0.28 8.64 -11.83
CA SER A 64 0.10 9.13 -10.47
C SER A 64 1.42 9.58 -9.83
N ASP A 65 1.32 10.27 -8.70
CA ASP A 65 2.48 10.61 -7.89
C ASP A 65 3.18 9.43 -7.20
N LEU A 66 2.66 8.22 -7.33
CA LEU A 66 3.33 7.00 -6.88
C LEU A 66 4.10 6.31 -8.02
N GLY A 67 4.07 6.87 -9.23
CA GLY A 67 4.73 6.31 -10.41
C GLY A 67 3.92 5.19 -11.08
N VAL A 68 2.61 5.13 -10.80
CA VAL A 68 1.70 4.17 -11.42
C VAL A 68 1.06 4.82 -12.64
N LEU A 69 1.36 4.28 -13.81
CA LEU A 69 0.66 4.58 -15.05
C LEU A 69 -0.57 3.69 -15.16
N GLY A 70 -1.76 4.25 -15.34
CA GLY A 70 -2.95 3.43 -15.51
C GLY A 70 -4.08 4.09 -16.30
N ALA A 71 -5.05 3.26 -16.65
CA ALA A 71 -6.24 3.64 -17.37
C ALA A 71 -7.49 3.26 -16.56
N VAL A 72 -8.44 4.17 -16.48
CA VAL A 72 -9.74 4.00 -15.81
C VAL A 72 -10.86 4.15 -16.81
N ASN A 73 -11.88 3.31 -16.68
CA ASN A 73 -13.09 3.41 -17.47
C ASN A 73 -13.95 4.59 -16.96
N PRO A 74 -14.19 5.63 -17.78
CA PRO A 74 -14.92 6.80 -17.32
C PRO A 74 -16.39 6.52 -16.98
N SER A 75 -16.98 5.41 -17.41
CA SER A 75 -18.40 5.12 -17.13
C SER A 75 -18.67 4.67 -15.69
N ASN A 76 -17.71 4.01 -15.05
CA ASN A 76 -17.90 3.39 -13.73
C ASN A 76 -16.70 3.56 -12.79
N GLY A 77 -15.60 4.14 -13.24
CA GLY A 77 -14.40 4.34 -12.43
C GLY A 77 -13.60 3.05 -12.21
N ALA A 78 -13.92 1.95 -12.89
CA ALA A 78 -13.18 0.70 -12.76
C ALA A 78 -11.80 0.81 -13.41
N LEU A 79 -10.80 0.20 -12.78
CA LEU A 79 -9.47 0.06 -13.37
C LEU A 79 -9.53 -0.81 -14.64
N VAL A 80 -8.89 -0.38 -15.72
CA VAL A 80 -8.75 -1.17 -16.95
C VAL A 80 -7.42 -1.90 -16.96
N TRP A 81 -6.33 -1.17 -16.69
CA TRP A 81 -4.98 -1.69 -16.56
C TRP A 81 -4.10 -0.67 -15.83
N ARG A 82 -2.99 -1.13 -15.25
CA ARG A 82 -1.96 -0.28 -14.63
C ARG A 82 -0.58 -0.90 -14.70
N GLN A 83 0.45 -0.07 -14.58
CA GLN A 83 1.86 -0.41 -14.64
C GLN A 83 2.65 0.46 -13.65
N LEU A 84 3.53 -0.15 -12.85
CA LEU A 84 4.43 0.57 -11.97
C LEU A 84 5.75 0.87 -12.71
N LEU A 85 5.93 2.12 -13.17
CA LEU A 85 7.01 2.45 -14.12
C LEU A 85 8.42 2.29 -13.52
N ALA A 86 8.58 2.58 -12.23
CA ALA A 86 9.87 2.53 -11.55
C ALA A 86 10.16 1.18 -10.89
N GLY A 87 9.19 0.25 -10.86
CA GLY A 87 9.26 -0.98 -10.07
C GLY A 87 9.17 -0.77 -8.55
N ASN A 88 9.20 0.48 -8.08
CA ASN A 88 9.00 0.88 -6.69
C ASN A 88 8.08 2.11 -6.60
N ILE A 89 7.63 2.43 -5.38
CA ILE A 89 6.82 3.62 -5.13
C ILE A 89 7.69 4.86 -5.28
N THR A 90 7.24 5.81 -6.10
CA THR A 90 7.97 7.06 -6.37
C THR A 90 7.39 8.25 -5.60
N ASP A 91 8.08 9.40 -5.66
CA ASP A 91 7.67 10.67 -5.08
C ASP A 91 7.32 11.69 -6.16
N GLY A 92 6.37 11.31 -7.02
CA GLY A 92 5.95 12.12 -8.14
C GLY A 92 6.96 12.11 -9.30
N GLY A 93 6.72 13.04 -10.24
CA GLY A 93 7.51 13.16 -11.45
C GLY A 93 7.19 12.11 -12.50
N GLY A 94 8.03 12.09 -13.53
CA GLY A 94 7.74 11.40 -14.78
C GLY A 94 6.81 12.21 -15.68
N PHE A 95 6.57 11.66 -16.87
CA PHE A 95 5.86 12.35 -17.94
C PHE A 95 4.96 11.36 -18.65
N LEU A 96 3.77 11.83 -19.04
CA LEU A 96 2.83 11.05 -19.83
C LEU A 96 2.25 11.93 -20.93
N ARG A 97 2.28 11.45 -22.17
CA ARG A 97 1.63 12.09 -23.31
C ARG A 97 0.85 11.06 -24.12
N ALA A 98 -0.35 11.44 -24.54
CA ALA A 98 -1.10 10.70 -25.54
C ALA A 98 -0.65 11.10 -26.94
N ALA A 99 -0.46 10.12 -27.82
CA ALA A 99 -0.38 10.40 -29.23
C ALA A 99 -1.80 10.51 -29.79
N GLU A 100 -2.30 11.74 -29.92
CA GLU A 100 -3.65 11.98 -30.47
C GLU A 100 -3.82 11.31 -31.83
N ASP A 101 -4.99 10.71 -32.06
CA ASP A 101 -5.30 9.90 -33.25
C ASP A 101 -4.39 8.68 -33.47
N GLN A 102 -3.67 8.24 -32.44
CA GLN A 102 -2.92 6.98 -32.42
C GLN A 102 -3.43 6.08 -31.28
N THR A 103 -3.01 4.81 -31.28
CA THR A 103 -3.43 3.81 -30.29
C THR A 103 -2.43 3.63 -29.16
N TRP A 104 -1.50 4.58 -28.97
CA TRP A 104 -0.40 4.45 -28.01
C TRP A 104 -0.17 5.72 -27.19
N LEU A 105 0.46 5.52 -26.04
CA LEU A 105 0.84 6.54 -25.06
C LEU A 105 2.35 6.45 -24.85
N VAL A 106 3.01 7.58 -24.59
CA VAL A 106 4.41 7.56 -24.14
C VAL A 106 4.48 7.97 -22.67
N GLY A 107 5.06 7.08 -21.87
CA GLY A 107 5.40 7.32 -20.47
C GLY A 107 6.91 7.38 -20.31
N ALA A 108 7.39 8.30 -19.48
CA ALA A 108 8.80 8.38 -19.14
C ALA A 108 9.01 8.63 -17.66
N TYR A 109 9.99 7.95 -17.09
CA TYR A 109 10.35 8.09 -15.68
C TYR A 109 11.81 7.71 -15.47
N GLY A 110 12.49 8.39 -14.56
CA GLY A 110 13.91 8.14 -14.27
C GLY A 110 14.76 8.30 -15.53
N ASN A 111 15.40 7.22 -15.99
CA ASN A 111 16.24 7.21 -17.19
C ASN A 111 15.58 6.54 -18.41
N ALA A 112 14.31 6.13 -18.29
CA ALA A 112 13.61 5.32 -19.27
C ALA A 112 12.45 6.08 -19.93
N VAL A 113 12.28 5.87 -21.23
CA VAL A 113 11.13 6.31 -22.03
C VAL A 113 10.50 5.07 -22.66
N SER A 114 9.19 4.91 -22.52
CA SER A 114 8.47 3.72 -22.97
C SER A 114 7.16 4.07 -23.66
N SER A 115 6.83 3.33 -24.71
CA SER A 115 5.53 3.41 -25.37
C SER A 115 4.62 2.27 -24.93
N TRP A 116 3.34 2.58 -24.76
CA TRP A 116 2.33 1.68 -24.22
C TRP A 116 1.12 1.65 -25.15
N ASP A 117 0.61 0.46 -25.44
CA ASP A 117 -0.69 0.32 -26.09
C ASP A 117 -1.79 0.89 -25.19
N ALA A 118 -2.53 1.87 -25.68
CA ALA A 118 -3.47 2.64 -24.89
C ALA A 118 -4.64 1.78 -24.37
N LEU A 119 -5.02 0.72 -25.09
CA LEU A 119 -6.14 -0.15 -24.72
C LEU A 119 -5.74 -1.20 -23.69
N THR A 120 -4.61 -1.85 -23.90
CA THR A 120 -4.20 -3.06 -23.15
C THR A 120 -3.15 -2.78 -22.08
N GLY A 121 -2.50 -1.62 -22.10
CA GLY A 121 -1.42 -1.30 -21.18
C GLY A 121 -0.15 -2.13 -21.41
N ARG A 122 -0.02 -2.78 -22.57
CA ARG A 122 1.17 -3.55 -22.95
C ARG A 122 2.27 -2.59 -23.39
N ASN A 123 3.48 -2.82 -22.89
CA ASN A 123 4.66 -2.14 -23.36
C ASN A 123 4.95 -2.53 -24.83
N ALA A 124 5.08 -1.54 -25.71
CA ALA A 124 5.45 -1.74 -27.11
C ALA A 124 6.97 -1.70 -27.28
N TRP A 125 7.62 -0.72 -26.65
CA TRP A 125 9.07 -0.59 -26.60
C TRP A 125 9.48 0.24 -25.38
N SER A 126 10.74 0.06 -24.96
CA SER A 126 11.39 0.85 -23.90
C SER A 126 12.81 1.21 -24.32
N LEU A 127 13.18 2.46 -24.09
CA LEU A 127 14.51 3.01 -24.34
C LEU A 127 15.09 3.55 -23.03
N ASN A 128 16.22 2.98 -22.60
CA ASN A 128 16.98 3.46 -21.45
C ASN A 128 18.09 4.41 -21.91
N SER A 129 18.38 5.41 -21.09
CA SER A 129 19.47 6.38 -21.30
C SER A 129 20.45 6.40 -20.12
N ASN A 130 21.58 7.08 -20.32
CA ASN A 130 22.58 7.30 -19.27
C ASN A 130 22.26 8.53 -18.39
N GLY A 131 21.16 9.23 -18.68
CA GLY A 131 20.74 10.45 -17.99
C GLY A 131 19.32 10.33 -17.45
N VAL A 132 18.85 11.40 -16.81
CA VAL A 132 17.47 11.47 -16.29
C VAL A 132 16.60 12.17 -17.33
N VAL A 133 15.44 11.59 -17.65
CA VAL A 133 14.43 12.21 -18.51
C VAL A 133 13.93 13.49 -17.83
N LYS A 134 13.86 14.56 -18.61
CA LYS A 134 13.36 15.87 -18.17
C LYS A 134 12.04 16.27 -18.79
N ASP A 135 11.70 15.72 -19.95
CA ASP A 135 10.40 15.91 -20.57
C ASP A 135 10.23 14.94 -21.74
N VAL A 136 8.98 14.70 -22.11
CA VAL A 136 8.62 14.05 -23.37
C VAL A 136 7.46 14.78 -24.04
N GLU A 137 7.52 14.86 -25.36
CA GLU A 137 6.47 15.47 -26.18
C GLU A 137 6.20 14.61 -27.42
N VAL A 138 4.97 14.65 -27.93
CA VAL A 138 4.59 13.96 -29.16
C VAL A 138 4.70 14.92 -30.34
N MET A 139 5.46 14.52 -31.36
CA MET A 139 5.72 15.32 -32.56
C MET A 139 4.98 14.75 -33.78
N GLU A 140 4.31 15.60 -34.54
CA GLU A 140 3.67 15.21 -35.81
C GLU A 140 4.67 15.17 -36.97
N ILE A 141 4.57 14.15 -37.82
CA ILE A 141 5.44 13.97 -38.99
C ILE A 141 4.67 14.37 -40.25
N THR A 142 5.06 15.48 -40.85
CA THR A 142 4.43 16.06 -42.04
C THR A 142 4.52 15.19 -43.30
N GLU A 143 5.56 14.36 -43.44
CA GLU A 143 5.82 13.56 -44.66
C GLU A 143 5.07 12.22 -44.73
N ARG A 144 4.71 11.62 -43.58
CA ARG A 144 4.18 10.24 -43.52
C ARG A 144 2.87 10.08 -42.74
N GLY A 145 2.34 11.15 -42.14
CA GLY A 145 1.11 11.10 -41.35
C GLY A 145 1.20 10.28 -40.06
N GLY A 146 2.42 10.10 -39.54
CA GLY A 146 2.70 9.41 -38.27
C GLY A 146 3.09 10.37 -37.15
N LYS A 147 3.24 9.85 -35.93
CA LYS A 147 3.71 10.61 -34.76
C LYS A 147 4.95 9.96 -34.15
N ASP A 148 5.92 10.78 -33.77
CA ASP A 148 7.15 10.38 -33.09
C ASP A 148 7.22 10.96 -31.69
N VAL A 149 8.13 10.43 -30.89
CA VAL A 149 8.38 10.89 -29.52
C VAL A 149 9.64 11.76 -29.51
N LEU A 150 9.54 12.96 -28.95
CA LEU A 150 10.68 13.76 -28.54
C LEU A 150 10.94 13.52 -27.06
N ALA A 151 12.17 13.12 -26.72
CA ALA A 151 12.58 12.91 -25.35
C ALA A 151 13.80 13.78 -25.01
N LEU A 152 13.69 14.52 -23.91
CA LEU A 152 14.75 15.38 -23.39
C LEU A 152 15.40 14.71 -22.18
N PHE A 153 16.72 14.60 -22.18
CA PHE A 153 17.51 13.98 -21.13
C PHE A 153 18.56 14.95 -20.58
N GLN A 154 18.75 14.89 -19.26
CA GLN A 154 19.90 15.46 -18.58
C GLN A 154 20.95 14.36 -18.36
N GLU A 155 21.98 14.34 -19.20
CA GLU A 155 23.15 13.48 -19.04
C GLU A 155 24.27 14.24 -18.31
N PRO A 156 25.26 13.55 -17.70
CA PRO A 156 26.37 14.22 -17.01
C PRO A 156 27.11 15.23 -17.91
N GLY A 157 26.90 16.52 -17.64
CA GLY A 157 27.51 17.63 -18.39
C GLY A 157 26.94 17.88 -19.80
N ALA A 158 25.79 17.29 -20.15
CA ALA A 158 25.19 17.46 -21.46
C ALA A 158 23.65 17.46 -21.41
N THR A 159 23.06 18.27 -22.28
CA THR A 159 21.63 18.20 -22.62
C THR A 159 21.50 17.36 -23.90
N VAL A 160 20.67 16.31 -23.85
CA VAL A 160 20.47 15.39 -24.98
C VAL A 160 19.00 15.36 -25.37
N THR A 161 18.70 15.66 -26.62
CA THR A 161 17.33 15.56 -27.18
C THR A 161 17.33 14.47 -28.24
N ARG A 162 16.40 13.52 -28.13
CA ARG A 162 16.24 12.43 -29.10
C ARG A 162 14.87 12.49 -29.75
N ARG A 163 14.83 12.29 -31.06
CA ARG A 163 13.62 11.90 -31.77
C ARG A 163 13.59 10.39 -31.87
N ILE A 164 12.52 9.78 -31.40
CA ILE A 164 12.33 8.34 -31.30
C ILE A 164 11.11 7.96 -32.14
N HIS A 165 11.24 6.91 -32.95
CA HIS A 165 10.14 6.44 -33.77
C HIS A 165 8.98 5.96 -32.90
N GLY A 166 7.77 6.52 -33.09
CA GLY A 166 6.65 6.33 -32.15
C GLY A 166 6.23 4.87 -31.93
N THR A 167 6.30 4.03 -32.96
CA THR A 167 5.89 2.61 -32.88
C THR A 167 7.04 1.62 -32.77
N GLU A 168 8.24 1.98 -33.23
CA GLU A 168 9.38 1.05 -33.32
C GLU A 168 10.42 1.28 -32.22
N GLY A 169 10.42 2.45 -31.58
CA GLY A 169 11.32 2.76 -30.47
C GLY A 169 12.78 3.00 -30.85
N HIS A 170 13.14 2.94 -32.14
CA HIS A 170 14.49 3.26 -32.59
C HIS A 170 14.71 4.78 -32.61
N VAL A 171 15.92 5.22 -32.29
CA VAL A 171 16.30 6.64 -32.33
C VAL A 171 16.49 7.07 -33.79
N VAL A 172 15.72 8.06 -34.23
CA VAL A 172 15.80 8.65 -35.58
C VAL A 172 16.98 9.60 -35.68
N TRP A 173 17.12 10.50 -34.70
CA TRP A 173 18.28 11.36 -34.53
C TRP A 173 18.49 11.74 -33.06
N GLU A 174 19.74 12.10 -32.72
CA GLU A 174 20.14 12.63 -31.42
C GLU A 174 20.80 13.99 -31.61
N HIS A 175 20.36 14.99 -30.83
CA HIS A 175 21.04 16.26 -30.64
C HIS A 175 21.68 16.29 -29.27
N ARG A 176 22.98 16.61 -29.21
CA ARG A 176 23.75 16.69 -27.97
C ARG A 176 24.40 18.06 -27.86
N GLU A 177 24.09 18.76 -26.79
CA GLU A 177 24.68 20.05 -26.45
C GLU A 177 25.47 19.92 -25.14
N VAL A 178 26.77 20.17 -25.19
CA VAL A 178 27.67 20.10 -24.03
C VAL A 178 27.72 21.47 -23.37
N ASN A 179 26.90 21.66 -22.34
CA ASN A 179 26.86 22.89 -21.55
C ASN A 179 26.47 22.58 -20.09
N LYS A 180 26.48 23.62 -19.25
CA LYS A 180 26.03 23.53 -17.85
C LYS A 180 24.58 23.99 -17.67
N ASP A 181 23.83 24.13 -18.78
CA ASP A 181 22.45 24.57 -18.72
C ASP A 181 21.59 23.43 -18.16
N VAL A 182 20.52 23.78 -17.45
CA VAL A 182 19.60 22.77 -16.89
C VAL A 182 18.46 22.57 -17.88
N PRO A 183 18.34 21.40 -18.52
CA PRO A 183 17.21 21.10 -19.40
C PRO A 183 15.91 21.12 -18.61
N LEU A 184 14.91 21.81 -19.18
CA LEU A 184 13.62 22.01 -18.55
C LEU A 184 12.54 21.21 -19.29
N GLN A 185 12.19 21.61 -20.50
CA GLN A 185 11.08 21.02 -21.28
C GLN A 185 11.35 21.08 -22.78
N VAL A 186 10.64 20.25 -23.56
CA VAL A 186 10.72 20.19 -25.02
C VAL A 186 9.35 20.47 -25.62
N SER A 187 9.32 21.22 -26.72
CA SER A 187 8.09 21.50 -27.47
C SER A 187 8.36 21.47 -28.97
N THR A 188 7.31 21.52 -29.79
CA THR A 188 7.42 21.39 -31.24
C THR A 188 6.36 22.23 -31.96
N SER A 189 6.72 22.71 -33.15
CA SER A 189 5.80 23.22 -34.18
C SER A 189 5.83 22.31 -35.40
N LEU A 190 5.08 22.66 -36.45
CA LEU A 190 5.09 21.95 -37.74
C LEU A 190 6.48 21.82 -38.37
N ASP A 191 7.38 22.77 -38.13
CA ASP A 191 8.68 22.87 -38.81
C ASP A 191 9.90 22.88 -37.87
N LYS A 192 9.70 23.03 -36.55
CA LYS A 192 10.80 23.21 -35.58
C LYS A 192 10.59 22.40 -34.30
N VAL A 193 11.70 22.04 -33.68
CA VAL A 193 11.74 21.52 -32.31
C VAL A 193 12.38 22.58 -31.40
N PHE A 194 11.78 22.82 -30.24
CA PHE A 194 12.23 23.79 -29.26
C PHE A 194 12.68 23.08 -28.00
N VAL A 195 13.93 23.28 -27.62
CA VAL A 195 14.48 22.77 -26.36
C VAL A 195 14.67 23.94 -25.40
N VAL A 196 13.92 23.94 -24.31
CA VAL A 196 13.97 25.00 -23.30
C VAL A 196 14.91 24.58 -22.17
N THR A 197 15.86 25.46 -21.85
CA THR A 197 16.89 25.24 -20.85
C THR A 197 16.99 26.47 -19.94
N LEU A 198 17.38 26.25 -18.69
CA LEU A 198 17.75 27.31 -17.76
C LEU A 198 19.25 27.59 -17.88
N HIS A 199 19.59 28.82 -18.26
CA HIS A 199 20.97 29.29 -18.40
C HIS A 199 21.33 30.22 -17.26
N GLY A 200 22.33 29.86 -16.44
CA GLY A 200 22.75 30.69 -15.32
C GLY A 200 23.41 29.92 -14.19
N SER A 201 23.33 30.47 -12.99
CA SER A 201 23.80 29.86 -11.74
C SER A 201 22.63 29.63 -10.79
N LEU A 202 22.84 28.84 -9.74
CA LEU A 202 21.84 28.54 -8.73
C LEU A 202 21.09 29.80 -8.26
N LEU A 203 19.76 29.78 -8.28
CA LEU A 203 18.86 30.88 -7.90
C LEU A 203 18.90 32.14 -8.80
N SER A 204 19.61 32.10 -9.92
CA SER A 204 19.69 33.21 -10.88
C SER A 204 19.86 32.69 -12.30
N TYR A 205 18.73 32.29 -12.88
CA TYR A 205 18.62 31.78 -14.24
C TYR A 205 18.00 32.82 -15.18
N GLY A 206 18.36 32.71 -16.46
CA GLY A 206 17.57 33.17 -17.58
C GLY A 206 17.07 31.96 -18.38
N LEU A 207 16.09 32.17 -19.26
CA LEU A 207 15.62 31.12 -20.14
C LEU A 207 16.44 31.13 -21.44
N LYS A 208 16.67 29.95 -22.00
CA LYS A 208 17.33 29.79 -23.29
C LYS A 208 16.61 28.74 -24.10
N VAL A 209 16.23 29.10 -25.33
CA VAL A 209 15.51 28.23 -26.26
C VAL A 209 16.44 27.88 -27.42
N MET A 210 16.76 26.60 -27.55
CA MET A 210 17.45 26.08 -28.73
C MET A 210 16.41 25.64 -29.77
N VAL A 211 16.60 26.06 -31.01
CA VAL A 211 15.72 25.71 -32.13
C VAL A 211 16.43 24.66 -32.98
N LEU A 212 15.82 23.49 -33.13
CA LEU A 212 16.35 22.36 -33.89
C LEU A 212 15.49 22.08 -35.12
N ASP A 213 16.13 21.58 -36.17
CA ASP A 213 15.50 21.05 -37.37
C ASP A 213 14.79 19.71 -37.08
N THR A 214 13.53 19.56 -37.50
CA THR A 214 12.70 18.38 -37.20
C THR A 214 13.21 17.08 -37.86
N LEU A 215 13.84 17.19 -39.03
CA LEU A 215 14.31 16.04 -39.81
C LEU A 215 15.70 15.57 -39.38
N THR A 216 16.62 16.49 -39.12
CA THR A 216 18.05 16.20 -38.91
C THR A 216 18.52 16.39 -37.47
N GLY A 217 17.74 17.09 -36.62
CA GLY A 217 18.14 17.43 -35.26
C GLY A 217 19.28 18.47 -35.18
N LYS A 218 19.63 19.11 -36.30
CA LYS A 218 20.67 20.16 -36.33
C LYS A 218 20.16 21.43 -35.66
N LYS A 219 21.04 22.09 -34.89
CA LYS A 219 20.74 23.40 -34.28
C LYS A 219 20.65 24.48 -35.36
N LEU A 220 19.49 25.13 -35.44
CA LEU A 220 19.18 26.20 -36.37
C LEU A 220 19.42 27.58 -35.74
N ASP A 221 18.98 27.76 -34.49
CA ASP A 221 19.10 29.02 -33.75
C ASP A 221 19.18 28.79 -32.24
N GLU A 222 19.63 29.80 -31.51
CA GLU A 222 19.70 29.83 -30.06
C GLU A 222 19.23 31.20 -29.55
N ILE A 223 18.11 31.20 -28.84
CA ILE A 223 17.41 32.42 -28.43
C ILE A 223 17.48 32.56 -26.90
N PRO A 224 18.28 33.50 -26.37
CA PRO A 224 18.23 33.84 -24.95
C PRO A 224 16.97 34.65 -24.65
N LEU A 225 16.19 34.20 -23.67
CA LEU A 225 14.96 34.83 -23.18
C LEU A 225 15.21 35.38 -21.76
N GLY A 226 15.29 36.71 -21.67
CA GLY A 226 15.46 37.42 -20.39
C GLY A 226 16.90 37.51 -19.88
N THR A 227 17.09 38.27 -18.79
CA THR A 227 18.39 38.42 -18.13
C THR A 227 18.54 37.44 -16.95
N LYS A 228 19.79 37.14 -16.58
CA LYS A 228 20.09 36.32 -15.40
C LYS A 228 19.48 36.98 -14.16
N SER A 229 18.64 36.26 -13.41
CA SER A 229 17.82 36.67 -12.23
C SER A 229 16.31 36.75 -12.45
N GLU A 230 15.81 36.55 -13.68
CA GLU A 230 14.37 36.52 -13.93
C GLU A 230 13.66 35.24 -13.48
N VAL A 231 14.40 34.12 -13.40
CA VAL A 231 13.92 32.81 -12.95
C VAL A 231 14.86 32.32 -11.85
N GLN A 232 14.33 31.95 -10.69
CA GLN A 232 15.11 31.39 -9.57
C GLN A 232 15.10 29.87 -9.58
N SER A 233 13.98 29.29 -10.00
CA SER A 233 13.73 27.85 -9.95
C SER A 233 13.02 27.34 -11.21
N PRO A 234 13.15 26.05 -11.57
CA PRO A 234 12.33 25.42 -12.60
C PRO A 234 10.83 25.63 -12.39
N GLN A 235 10.38 25.72 -11.13
CA GLN A 235 8.98 25.90 -10.77
C GLN A 235 8.43 27.26 -11.18
N ASP A 236 9.26 28.28 -11.41
CA ASP A 236 8.79 29.61 -11.84
C ASP A 236 8.34 29.62 -13.32
N VAL A 237 8.69 28.57 -14.06
CA VAL A 237 8.22 28.34 -15.44
C VAL A 237 6.95 27.50 -15.38
N MET A 238 5.81 28.17 -15.51
CA MET A 238 4.49 27.57 -15.33
C MET A 238 4.10 26.61 -16.46
N PHE A 239 4.62 26.86 -17.66
CA PHE A 239 4.23 26.14 -18.86
C PHE A 239 5.26 26.31 -19.98
N VAL A 240 5.72 25.20 -20.54
CA VAL A 240 6.34 25.12 -21.86
C VAL A 240 5.51 24.14 -22.64
N GLY A 241 4.87 24.59 -23.71
CA GLY A 241 4.08 23.66 -24.50
C GLY A 241 2.91 24.29 -25.21
N ALA A 242 1.95 23.42 -25.47
CA ALA A 242 1.17 23.49 -26.68
C ALA A 242 0.24 24.71 -26.77
N ASN A 243 0.35 25.37 -27.92
CA ASN A 243 -0.81 25.74 -28.71
C ASN A 243 -0.40 25.58 -30.16
N SER A 244 -0.62 24.39 -30.71
CA SER A 244 0.31 23.69 -31.61
C SER A 244 0.53 24.29 -33.02
N ALA A 245 0.08 25.52 -33.25
CA ALA A 245 0.51 26.40 -34.36
C ALA A 245 1.51 27.50 -33.94
N ALA A 246 1.51 27.91 -32.66
CA ALA A 246 2.39 28.91 -32.05
C ALA A 246 2.66 28.52 -30.57
N PRO A 247 3.54 27.54 -30.31
CA PRO A 247 3.79 27.05 -28.96
C PRO A 247 4.43 28.14 -28.10
N ILE A 248 4.17 28.13 -26.79
CA ILE A 248 4.59 29.19 -25.87
C ILE A 248 5.43 28.67 -24.71
N VAL A 249 6.25 29.57 -24.16
CA VAL A 249 6.81 29.45 -22.81
C VAL A 249 6.31 30.61 -21.98
N ALA A 250 5.87 30.31 -20.76
CA ALA A 250 5.34 31.28 -19.83
C ALA A 250 5.91 31.07 -18.43
N TRP A 251 6.34 32.17 -17.82
CA TRP A 251 6.99 32.19 -16.51
C TRP A 251 6.60 33.44 -15.74
N THR A 252 6.65 33.35 -14.41
CA THR A 252 6.29 34.46 -13.52
C THR A 252 7.53 35.08 -12.89
N ASP A 253 7.38 36.28 -12.33
CA ASP A 253 8.34 36.81 -11.37
C ASP A 253 8.16 36.15 -9.99
N ASN A 254 9.17 36.29 -9.13
CA ASN A 254 9.16 35.72 -7.77
C ASN A 254 7.99 36.23 -6.90
N GLY A 255 7.49 37.44 -7.17
CA GLY A 255 6.37 38.01 -6.44
C GLY A 255 4.99 37.55 -6.91
N LEU A 256 4.91 36.73 -7.98
CA LEU A 256 3.67 36.39 -8.69
C LEU A 256 2.84 37.64 -9.05
N THR A 257 3.53 38.70 -9.46
CA THR A 257 2.92 40.00 -9.83
C THR A 257 2.76 40.18 -11.33
N LYS A 258 3.62 39.52 -12.12
CA LYS A 258 3.64 39.60 -13.57
C LYS A 258 3.84 38.23 -14.20
N LEU A 259 3.05 37.95 -15.23
CA LEU A 259 3.22 36.83 -16.13
C LEU A 259 3.97 37.31 -17.37
N LYS A 260 5.05 36.61 -17.73
CA LYS A 260 5.80 36.83 -18.97
C LYS A 260 5.52 35.67 -19.91
N VAL A 261 5.20 35.98 -21.16
CA VAL A 261 4.90 34.97 -22.18
C VAL A 261 5.72 35.25 -23.43
N ASN A 262 6.33 34.20 -23.99
CA ASN A 262 7.04 34.23 -25.26
C ASN A 262 6.48 33.14 -26.17
N VAL A 263 6.19 33.49 -27.43
CA VAL A 263 5.95 32.51 -28.48
C VAL A 263 7.30 31.94 -28.89
N LEU A 264 7.46 30.62 -28.77
CA LEU A 264 8.73 29.94 -29.00
C LEU A 264 9.23 30.21 -30.43
N GLY A 265 10.52 30.52 -30.55
CA GLY A 265 11.16 30.92 -31.80
C GLY A 265 11.24 32.44 -32.01
N LEU A 266 10.66 33.25 -31.11
CA LEU A 266 10.78 34.72 -31.14
C LEU A 266 11.71 35.24 -30.05
N LYS A 267 12.35 36.39 -30.30
CA LYS A 267 13.23 37.06 -29.34
C LYS A 267 12.49 37.98 -28.36
N SER A 268 11.28 38.40 -28.70
CA SER A 268 10.46 39.31 -27.89
C SER A 268 9.54 38.53 -26.94
N LYS A 269 9.37 39.06 -25.72
CA LYS A 269 8.40 38.58 -24.73
C LYS A 269 7.34 39.66 -24.47
N GLN A 270 6.16 39.25 -24.03
CA GLN A 270 5.08 40.14 -23.59
C GLN A 270 4.83 39.93 -22.10
N GLU A 271 4.53 41.00 -21.36
CA GLU A 271 4.26 40.95 -19.92
C GLU A 271 2.81 41.33 -19.63
N PHE A 272 2.19 40.62 -18.69
CA PHE A 272 0.82 40.84 -18.24
C PHE A 272 0.78 40.91 -16.72
N ASP A 273 0.02 41.84 -16.16
CA ASP A 273 -0.14 41.96 -14.71
C ASP A 273 -1.03 40.84 -14.16
N LEU A 274 -0.60 40.22 -13.06
CA LEU A 274 -1.37 39.22 -12.33
C LEU A 274 -2.25 39.88 -11.25
N PRO A 275 -3.35 39.23 -10.83
CA PRO A 275 -4.19 39.72 -9.74
C PRO A 275 -3.39 39.92 -8.44
N ALA A 276 -3.75 40.95 -7.66
CA ALA A 276 -3.12 41.19 -6.37
C ALA A 276 -3.36 40.02 -5.39
N GLY A 277 -2.31 39.59 -4.70
CA GLY A 277 -2.38 38.48 -3.74
C GLY A 277 -2.49 37.09 -4.39
N THR A 278 -2.04 36.96 -5.64
CA THR A 278 -1.84 35.67 -6.31
C THR A 278 -0.85 34.83 -5.53
N VAL A 279 -1.23 33.57 -5.28
CA VAL A 279 -0.40 32.58 -4.57
C VAL A 279 0.08 31.48 -5.49
N ASP A 280 -0.59 31.27 -6.63
CA ASP A 280 -0.24 30.25 -7.61
C ASP A 280 -0.85 30.62 -8.98
N VAL A 281 -0.15 30.24 -10.06
CA VAL A 281 -0.55 30.54 -11.44
C VAL A 281 -0.48 29.27 -12.27
N GLU A 282 -1.51 29.04 -13.05
CA GLU A 282 -1.65 27.83 -13.83
C GLU A 282 -2.05 28.15 -15.27
N ILE A 283 -1.47 27.47 -16.25
CA ILE A 283 -1.74 27.73 -17.67
C ILE A 283 -2.35 26.49 -18.32
N HIS A 284 -3.47 26.69 -19.00
CA HIS A 284 -4.16 25.65 -19.73
C HIS A 284 -4.24 26.01 -21.20
N ALA A 285 -3.72 25.14 -22.05
CA ALA A 285 -3.66 25.36 -23.49
C ALA A 285 -3.89 24.04 -24.25
N PRO A 286 -4.39 24.09 -25.49
CA PRO A 286 -4.74 22.88 -26.25
C PRO A 286 -3.50 22.23 -26.88
N HIS A 287 -3.53 20.89 -27.03
CA HIS A 287 -2.40 20.09 -27.51
C HIS A 287 -2.42 19.75 -29.01
N THR A 288 -3.58 19.88 -29.68
CA THR A 288 -3.73 19.56 -31.11
C THR A 288 -3.23 20.70 -32.03
N ILE A 289 -2.57 20.40 -33.15
CA ILE A 289 -2.18 21.39 -34.19
C ILE A 289 -3.38 22.15 -34.78
N GLN A 290 -4.54 21.51 -34.82
CA GLN A 290 -5.73 22.09 -35.41
C GLN A 290 -6.45 23.09 -34.50
N SER A 291 -6.11 23.13 -33.20
CA SER A 291 -6.78 23.99 -32.23
C SER A 291 -6.53 25.47 -32.48
N SER A 292 -7.55 26.29 -32.20
CA SER A 292 -7.40 27.74 -32.21
C SER A 292 -6.37 28.19 -31.16
N PRO A 293 -5.50 29.18 -31.48
CA PRO A 293 -4.37 29.55 -30.64
C PRO A 293 -4.77 30.41 -29.43
N HIS A 294 -5.57 29.82 -28.53
CA HIS A 294 -5.93 30.40 -27.24
C HIS A 294 -5.38 29.62 -26.06
N PHE A 295 -4.99 30.32 -25.00
CA PHE A 295 -4.61 29.72 -23.73
C PHE A 295 -5.28 30.48 -22.58
N LEU A 296 -5.50 29.78 -21.47
CA LEU A 296 -6.10 30.31 -20.26
C LEU A 296 -5.05 30.38 -19.17
N VAL A 297 -4.95 31.54 -18.52
CA VAL A 297 -4.15 31.77 -17.32
C VAL A 297 -5.10 31.76 -16.13
N HIS A 298 -4.99 30.73 -15.31
CA HIS A 298 -5.71 30.58 -14.05
C HIS A 298 -4.84 31.15 -12.93
N SER A 299 -5.31 32.20 -12.26
CA SER A 299 -4.67 32.79 -11.10
C SER A 299 -5.42 32.40 -9.83
N ARG A 300 -4.74 31.73 -8.90
CA ARG A 300 -5.26 31.41 -7.57
C ARG A 300 -4.83 32.51 -6.60
N THR A 301 -5.78 33.13 -5.90
CA THR A 301 -5.51 34.13 -4.85
C THR A 301 -5.96 33.57 -3.50
N LYS A 302 -5.61 34.26 -2.41
CA LYS A 302 -6.11 33.91 -1.07
C LYS A 302 -7.63 34.00 -0.93
N SER A 303 -8.29 34.80 -1.77
CA SER A 303 -9.74 35.04 -1.71
C SER A 303 -10.54 34.21 -2.71
N GLY A 304 -9.92 33.67 -3.75
CA GLY A 304 -10.63 32.93 -4.79
C GLY A 304 -9.79 32.67 -6.03
N HIS A 305 -10.46 32.29 -7.11
CA HIS A 305 -9.83 31.87 -8.35
C HIS A 305 -10.33 32.73 -9.51
N LYS A 306 -9.42 33.30 -10.29
CA LYS A 306 -9.70 34.11 -11.50
C LYS A 306 -9.07 33.42 -12.72
N ALA A 307 -9.62 33.62 -13.91
CA ALA A 307 -8.95 33.22 -15.14
C ALA A 307 -9.00 34.30 -16.23
N ASP A 308 -7.89 34.46 -16.95
CA ASP A 308 -7.78 35.35 -18.10
C ASP A 308 -7.47 34.51 -19.35
N VAL A 309 -8.21 34.74 -20.44
CA VAL A 309 -8.05 34.00 -21.70
C VAL A 309 -7.35 34.90 -22.71
N PHE A 310 -6.30 34.37 -23.32
CA PHE A 310 -5.46 35.07 -24.29
C PHE A 310 -5.54 34.41 -25.66
N HIS A 311 -5.38 35.22 -26.70
CA HIS A 311 -5.30 34.80 -28.10
C HIS A 311 -3.95 35.19 -28.68
N ILE A 312 -3.38 34.29 -29.49
CA ILE A 312 -2.15 34.53 -30.24
C ILE A 312 -2.53 34.71 -31.72
N ASP A 313 -2.26 35.88 -32.28
CA ASP A 313 -2.40 36.11 -33.71
C ASP A 313 -1.25 35.43 -34.46
N LEU A 314 -1.54 34.40 -35.24
CA LEU A 314 -0.53 33.63 -35.97
C LEU A 314 0.23 34.43 -37.03
N LYS A 315 -0.28 35.59 -37.48
CA LYS A 315 0.38 36.44 -38.47
C LYS A 315 1.33 37.42 -37.82
N SER A 316 0.90 38.06 -36.73
CA SER A 316 1.69 39.10 -36.04
C SER A 316 2.49 38.58 -34.85
N ASN A 317 2.15 37.38 -34.35
CA ASN A 317 2.61 36.79 -33.09
C ASN A 317 2.36 37.66 -31.84
N VAL A 318 1.43 38.60 -31.93
CA VAL A 318 1.00 39.43 -30.79
C VAL A 318 0.03 38.62 -29.93
N ILE A 319 0.18 38.75 -28.61
CA ILE A 319 -0.68 38.07 -27.63
C ILE A 319 -1.64 39.12 -27.08
N THR A 320 -2.93 38.90 -27.25
CA THR A 320 -3.96 39.82 -26.77
C THR A 320 -4.91 39.11 -25.81
N LYS A 321 -5.32 39.78 -24.74
CA LYS A 321 -6.36 39.29 -23.84
C LYS A 321 -7.70 39.24 -24.61
N ALA A 322 -8.26 38.05 -24.77
CA ALA A 322 -9.52 37.83 -25.47
C ALA A 322 -10.73 38.16 -24.58
N TYR A 323 -10.75 37.60 -23.37
CA TYR A 323 -11.75 37.90 -22.35
C TYR A 323 -11.25 37.47 -20.95
N GLU A 324 -12.00 37.80 -19.91
CA GLU A 324 -11.76 37.34 -18.55
C GLU A 324 -12.95 36.57 -17.98
N LEU A 325 -12.66 35.63 -17.10
CA LEU A 325 -13.61 34.93 -16.27
C LEU A 325 -13.53 35.48 -14.84
N PRO A 326 -14.67 35.76 -14.19
CA PRO A 326 -14.69 36.47 -12.93
C PRO A 326 -14.01 35.70 -11.80
N LEU A 327 -13.49 36.45 -10.83
CA LEU A 327 -13.05 35.89 -9.55
C LEU A 327 -14.26 35.28 -8.84
N ILE A 328 -14.18 33.99 -8.51
CA ILE A 328 -15.19 33.29 -7.69
C ILE A 328 -14.50 32.87 -6.40
N GLU A 329 -15.18 33.11 -5.27
CA GLU A 329 -14.72 32.70 -3.95
C GLU A 329 -14.76 31.18 -3.78
N GLY A 330 -13.78 30.63 -3.06
CA GLY A 330 -13.62 29.19 -2.88
C GLY A 330 -12.79 28.50 -3.97
N GLY A 331 -12.56 27.19 -3.76
CA GLY A 331 -11.75 26.37 -4.66
C GLY A 331 -12.42 26.18 -6.03
N SER A 332 -11.65 26.34 -7.10
CA SER A 332 -12.08 25.92 -8.44
C SER A 332 -10.92 25.44 -9.30
N ALA A 333 -11.18 24.44 -10.13
CA ALA A 333 -10.23 23.89 -11.07
C ALA A 333 -10.63 24.26 -12.51
N PHE A 334 -9.65 24.59 -13.33
CA PHE A 334 -9.83 24.76 -14.77
C PHE A 334 -9.25 23.56 -15.52
N SER A 335 -9.81 23.30 -16.70
CA SER A 335 -9.28 22.30 -17.64
C SER A 335 -9.56 22.72 -19.07
N THR A 336 -8.73 22.25 -19.99
CA THR A 336 -8.87 22.51 -21.43
C THR A 336 -9.22 21.22 -22.15
N SER A 337 -10.15 21.30 -23.09
CA SER A 337 -10.42 20.23 -24.05
C SER A 337 -10.57 20.83 -25.45
N SER A 338 -10.24 20.05 -26.47
CA SER A 338 -10.34 20.48 -27.87
C SER A 338 -11.08 19.46 -28.73
N SER A 339 -11.77 19.96 -29.75
CA SER A 339 -12.40 19.15 -30.80
C SER A 339 -12.19 19.85 -32.14
N GLY A 340 -11.17 19.39 -32.87
CA GLY A 340 -10.66 20.09 -34.05
C GLY A 340 -10.20 21.50 -33.68
N ALA A 341 -10.75 22.51 -34.35
CA ALA A 341 -10.42 23.92 -34.10
C ALA A 341 -11.09 24.52 -32.85
N ASN A 342 -12.11 23.86 -32.30
CA ASN A 342 -12.84 24.37 -31.14
C ASN A 342 -12.09 24.01 -29.86
N VAL A 343 -11.82 25.03 -29.05
CA VAL A 343 -11.19 24.88 -27.72
C VAL A 343 -12.21 25.29 -26.67
N TYR A 344 -12.35 24.45 -25.64
CA TYR A 344 -13.28 24.64 -24.53
C TYR A 344 -12.50 24.73 -23.22
N PHE A 345 -12.86 25.72 -22.42
CA PHE A 345 -12.39 25.84 -21.04
C PHE A 345 -13.51 25.47 -20.09
N THR A 346 -13.27 24.45 -19.27
CA THR A 346 -14.21 23.97 -18.27
C THR A 346 -13.75 24.42 -16.89
N ARG A 347 -14.62 25.13 -16.17
CA ARG A 347 -14.43 25.49 -14.77
C ARG A 347 -15.29 24.58 -13.90
N VAL A 348 -14.66 23.91 -12.94
CA VAL A 348 -15.35 23.11 -11.92
C VAL A 348 -15.23 23.86 -10.59
N THR A 349 -16.36 24.24 -10.00
CA THR A 349 -16.44 24.87 -8.67
C THR A 349 -17.10 23.92 -7.67
N ASN A 350 -17.25 24.36 -6.43
CA ASN A 350 -18.00 23.61 -5.40
C ASN A 350 -19.51 23.51 -5.68
N ASP A 351 -20.04 24.36 -6.56
CA ASP A 351 -21.49 24.48 -6.76
C ASP A 351 -21.92 24.23 -8.20
N GLU A 352 -21.02 24.40 -9.18
CA GLU A 352 -21.38 24.25 -10.60
C GLU A 352 -20.20 23.88 -11.50
N ILE A 353 -20.53 23.36 -12.68
CA ILE A 353 -19.63 23.21 -13.81
C ILE A 353 -20.03 24.21 -14.89
N ILE A 354 -19.06 24.97 -15.38
CA ILE A 354 -19.25 25.98 -16.42
C ILE A 354 -18.32 25.65 -17.58
N VAL A 355 -18.86 25.62 -18.80
CA VAL A 355 -18.07 25.46 -20.03
C VAL A 355 -18.17 26.75 -20.85
N THR A 356 -17.01 27.24 -21.30
CA THR A 356 -16.89 28.42 -22.16
C THR A 356 -16.10 28.07 -23.42
N SER A 357 -16.36 28.79 -24.52
CA SER A 357 -15.55 28.68 -25.74
C SER A 357 -14.31 29.55 -25.59
N SER A 358 -13.16 29.11 -26.12
CA SER A 358 -11.97 29.95 -26.16
C SER A 358 -12.13 31.27 -26.93
N THR A 359 -13.16 31.40 -27.75
CA THR A 359 -13.42 32.58 -28.59
C THR A 359 -14.40 33.58 -27.95
N SER A 360 -15.07 33.20 -26.85
CA SER A 360 -16.09 34.05 -26.23
C SER A 360 -16.31 33.69 -24.76
N HIS A 361 -16.52 34.71 -23.93
CA HIS A 361 -16.95 34.54 -22.54
C HIS A 361 -18.40 34.01 -22.40
N GLY A 362 -19.11 33.78 -23.51
CA GLY A 362 -20.44 33.19 -23.50
C GLY A 362 -20.44 31.79 -22.90
N ILE A 363 -21.28 31.58 -21.88
CA ILE A 363 -21.44 30.27 -21.24
C ILE A 363 -22.14 29.34 -22.23
N LEU A 364 -21.42 28.31 -22.68
CA LEU A 364 -21.96 27.26 -23.56
C LEU A 364 -22.83 26.26 -22.79
N GLY A 365 -22.50 26.05 -21.52
CA GLY A 365 -23.26 25.20 -20.63
C GLY A 365 -22.91 25.49 -19.17
N ARG A 366 -23.93 25.44 -18.32
CA ARG A 366 -23.83 25.58 -16.87
C ARG A 366 -24.65 24.47 -16.25
N TRP A 367 -24.02 23.68 -15.39
CA TRP A 367 -24.65 22.59 -14.68
C TRP A 367 -24.42 22.76 -13.18
N PRO A 368 -25.47 23.06 -12.39
CA PRO A 368 -25.34 23.09 -10.94
C PRO A 368 -25.10 21.67 -10.42
N LEU A 369 -24.24 21.54 -9.41
CA LEU A 369 -24.08 20.31 -8.65
C LEU A 369 -25.34 20.12 -7.78
N LYS A 370 -25.88 18.89 -7.73
CA LYS A 370 -27.12 18.61 -6.99
C LYS A 370 -26.99 18.94 -5.50
N SER A 371 -27.99 19.60 -4.93
CA SER A 371 -28.04 19.97 -3.50
C SER A 371 -27.92 18.75 -2.58
N GLY A 372 -27.00 18.81 -1.62
CA GLY A 372 -26.75 17.75 -0.64
C GLY A 372 -25.47 16.93 -0.86
N ALA A 373 -24.78 17.11 -1.99
CA ALA A 373 -23.43 16.59 -2.18
C ALA A 373 -22.42 17.37 -1.31
N GLU A 374 -21.43 16.67 -0.75
CA GLU A 374 -20.28 17.34 -0.12
C GLU A 374 -19.61 18.30 -1.12
N LYS A 375 -19.05 19.40 -0.60
CA LYS A 375 -18.31 20.35 -1.45
C LYS A 375 -17.18 19.60 -2.13
N LEU A 376 -17.13 19.67 -3.47
CA LEU A 376 -16.19 18.88 -4.26
C LEU A 376 -14.72 19.21 -3.94
N GLY A 377 -14.40 20.47 -3.58
CA GLY A 377 -13.03 20.85 -3.20
C GLY A 377 -12.00 20.64 -4.31
N ALA A 378 -12.36 20.90 -5.57
CA ALA A 378 -11.51 20.59 -6.72
C ALA A 378 -10.18 21.37 -6.71
N LEU A 379 -9.05 20.65 -6.67
CA LEU A 379 -7.69 21.20 -6.77
C LEU A 379 -7.27 21.41 -8.23
N HIS A 380 -7.34 20.33 -9.00
CA HIS A 380 -7.10 20.27 -10.44
C HIS A 380 -8.01 19.21 -11.08
N GLY A 381 -8.18 19.26 -12.40
CA GLY A 381 -9.02 18.29 -13.09
C GLY A 381 -8.84 18.31 -14.60
N VAL A 382 -9.53 17.37 -15.25
CA VAL A 382 -9.58 17.22 -16.70
C VAL A 382 -11.02 17.13 -17.16
N SER A 383 -11.29 17.54 -18.39
CA SER A 383 -12.64 17.45 -18.95
C SER A 383 -12.65 16.98 -20.40
N GLU A 384 -13.77 16.38 -20.79
CA GLU A 384 -14.14 16.05 -22.15
C GLU A 384 -15.47 16.74 -22.46
N VAL A 385 -15.45 17.67 -23.42
CA VAL A 385 -16.64 18.41 -23.87
C VAL A 385 -17.09 17.87 -25.21
N ILE A 386 -18.36 17.50 -25.30
CA ILE A 386 -18.99 16.97 -26.51
C ILE A 386 -20.11 17.91 -26.95
N LYS A 387 -19.99 18.46 -28.17
CA LYS A 387 -21.10 19.17 -28.82
C LYS A 387 -22.13 18.15 -29.31
N LYS A 388 -23.37 18.27 -28.84
CA LYS A 388 -24.52 17.46 -29.27
C LYS A 388 -25.18 18.09 -30.51
N ALA A 389 -26.23 17.47 -31.04
CA ALA A 389 -27.03 18.08 -32.11
C ALA A 389 -27.60 19.44 -31.66
N GLY A 390 -27.55 20.44 -32.54
CA GLY A 390 -27.88 21.84 -32.22
C GLY A 390 -26.75 22.56 -31.45
N ASP A 391 -27.11 23.55 -30.63
CA ASP A 391 -26.18 24.29 -29.74
C ASP A 391 -26.21 23.77 -28.30
N SER A 392 -26.42 22.47 -28.13
CA SER A 392 -26.36 21.81 -26.82
C SER A 392 -25.00 21.14 -26.60
N TYR A 393 -24.50 21.20 -25.37
CA TYR A 393 -23.22 20.62 -24.98
C TYR A 393 -23.42 19.57 -23.89
N ALA A 394 -22.45 18.66 -23.77
CA ALA A 394 -22.29 17.80 -22.61
C ALA A 394 -20.84 17.87 -22.14
N VAL A 395 -20.66 17.78 -20.83
CA VAL A 395 -19.35 17.78 -20.19
C VAL A 395 -19.23 16.61 -19.26
N ARG A 396 -18.09 15.94 -19.37
CA ARG A 396 -17.59 15.01 -18.37
C ARG A 396 -16.34 15.65 -17.79
N ALA A 397 -16.35 15.92 -16.49
CA ALA A 397 -15.18 16.44 -15.77
C ALA A 397 -14.76 15.42 -14.71
N VAL A 398 -13.47 15.31 -14.46
CA VAL A 398 -12.94 14.53 -13.36
C VAL A 398 -11.94 15.40 -12.62
N ALA A 399 -12.16 15.56 -11.32
CA ALA A 399 -11.37 16.43 -10.47
C ALA A 399 -10.71 15.61 -9.36
N VAL A 400 -9.49 16.01 -9.01
CA VAL A 400 -8.85 15.62 -7.75
C VAL A 400 -9.34 16.59 -6.68
N THR A 401 -9.87 16.05 -5.59
CA THR A 401 -10.41 16.83 -4.47
C THR A 401 -9.32 17.16 -3.45
N ASP A 402 -9.59 18.07 -2.51
CA ASP A 402 -8.75 18.33 -1.33
C ASP A 402 -8.61 17.10 -0.41
N SER A 403 -9.54 16.16 -0.54
CA SER A 403 -9.52 14.85 0.09
C SER A 403 -8.66 13.83 -0.66
N ASP A 404 -7.93 14.26 -1.70
CA ASP A 404 -7.08 13.41 -2.58
C ASP A 404 -7.89 12.34 -3.33
N ASP A 405 -9.22 12.49 -3.37
CA ASP A 405 -10.10 11.56 -4.07
C ASP A 405 -10.24 11.98 -5.53
N TRP A 406 -10.39 11.00 -6.41
CA TRP A 406 -10.60 11.24 -7.83
C TRP A 406 -12.08 11.08 -8.16
N THR A 407 -12.76 12.20 -8.37
CA THR A 407 -14.21 12.25 -8.47
C THR A 407 -14.65 12.71 -9.85
N GLN A 408 -15.52 11.93 -10.48
CA GLN A 408 -16.15 12.29 -11.74
C GLN A 408 -17.44 13.06 -11.52
N VAL A 409 -17.66 14.06 -12.36
CA VAL A 409 -18.94 14.74 -12.51
C VAL A 409 -19.35 14.78 -13.98
N VAL A 410 -20.57 14.36 -14.29
CA VAL A 410 -21.14 14.32 -15.64
C VAL A 410 -22.35 15.23 -15.69
N ASN A 411 -22.27 16.34 -16.45
CA ASN A 411 -23.36 17.32 -16.57
C ASN A 411 -23.97 17.77 -15.22
N GLY A 412 -23.13 17.95 -14.20
CA GLY A 412 -23.54 18.34 -12.84
C GLY A 412 -23.94 17.18 -11.91
N GLU A 413 -24.02 15.95 -12.41
CA GLU A 413 -24.28 14.76 -11.59
C GLU A 413 -22.97 14.11 -11.14
N LEU A 414 -22.86 13.82 -9.84
CA LEU A 414 -21.74 13.05 -9.30
C LEU A 414 -21.79 11.63 -9.90
N GLY A 415 -20.70 11.21 -10.55
CA GLY A 415 -20.54 9.88 -11.12
C GLY A 415 -19.98 8.92 -10.08
N TRP A 416 -18.73 8.54 -10.27
CA TRP A 416 -17.97 7.70 -9.34
C TRP A 416 -16.91 8.53 -8.60
N THR A 417 -16.50 8.03 -7.43
CA THR A 417 -15.37 8.56 -6.65
C THR A 417 -14.41 7.42 -6.36
N ARG A 418 -13.15 7.58 -6.73
CA ARG A 418 -12.06 6.67 -6.37
C ARG A 418 -11.26 7.26 -5.22
N LEU A 419 -11.05 6.44 -4.18
CA LEU A 419 -10.41 6.84 -2.93
C LEU A 419 -8.88 6.83 -3.05
N GLU A 420 -8.35 7.53 -4.05
CA GLU A 420 -6.91 7.53 -4.36
C GLU A 420 -6.06 8.12 -3.21
N GLY A 421 -6.68 8.86 -2.28
CA GLY A 421 -6.05 9.33 -1.05
C GLY A 421 -5.62 8.23 -0.07
N LEU A 422 -6.16 7.01 -0.18
CA LEU A 422 -5.73 5.83 0.60
C LEU A 422 -4.37 5.28 0.16
N SER A 423 -3.96 5.61 -1.06
CA SER A 423 -2.71 5.13 -1.64
C SER A 423 -1.48 5.72 -0.93
N GLY A 424 -0.33 5.07 -1.13
CA GLY A 424 0.92 5.55 -0.53
C GLY A 424 0.88 5.41 0.99
N ALA A 425 0.25 4.34 1.48
CA ALA A 425 0.23 3.97 2.87
C ALA A 425 1.65 3.62 3.35
N VAL A 426 2.09 4.28 4.42
CA VAL A 426 3.45 4.13 4.98
C VAL A 426 3.46 3.36 6.28
N ALA A 427 2.36 3.41 7.05
CA ALA A 427 2.23 2.72 8.32
C ALA A 427 0.77 2.33 8.57
N ALA A 428 0.54 1.19 9.21
CA ALA A 428 -0.79 0.76 9.66
C ALA A 428 -0.69 0.01 10.98
N THR A 429 -1.78 0.02 11.75
CA THR A 429 -1.91 -0.79 12.97
C THR A 429 -3.34 -1.28 13.14
N TRP A 430 -3.49 -2.45 13.75
CA TRP A 430 -4.79 -2.98 14.15
C TRP A 430 -5.22 -2.32 15.46
N ALA A 431 -6.46 -1.84 15.49
CA ALA A 431 -7.09 -1.29 16.68
C ALA A 431 -8.39 -2.04 17.01
N GLU A 432 -8.64 -2.25 18.29
CA GLU A 432 -9.89 -2.81 18.79
C GLU A 432 -10.95 -1.70 18.93
N PHE A 433 -12.22 -2.08 18.81
CA PHE A 433 -13.33 -1.21 19.19
C PHE A 433 -13.31 -1.02 20.71
N PRO A 434 -13.50 0.22 21.21
CA PRO A 434 -13.62 0.44 22.65
C PRO A 434 -14.76 -0.42 23.19
N GLN A 435 -14.50 -1.25 24.19
CA GLN A 435 -15.60 -1.95 24.88
C GLN A 435 -16.50 -0.91 25.55
N SER A 436 -17.80 -1.20 25.65
CA SER A 436 -18.54 -0.75 26.83
C SER A 436 -17.88 -1.47 28.03
N GLU A 437 -16.87 -0.84 28.62
CA GLU A 437 -16.07 -1.39 29.73
C GLU A 437 -16.90 -1.82 30.94
N ASP A 438 -18.21 -1.53 30.96
CA ASP A 438 -19.13 -1.88 32.02
C ASP A 438 -19.11 -3.37 32.38
N LEU A 439 -19.08 -4.32 31.42
CA LEU A 439 -19.12 -5.74 31.79
C LEU A 439 -17.77 -6.26 32.29
N ALA A 440 -16.66 -5.88 31.65
CA ALA A 440 -15.32 -6.32 32.07
C ALA A 440 -14.95 -5.72 33.43
N ARG A 441 -15.18 -4.41 33.63
CA ARG A 441 -14.93 -3.74 34.92
C ARG A 441 -15.83 -4.25 36.03
N THR A 442 -17.10 -4.58 35.74
CA THR A 442 -17.98 -5.17 36.75
C THR A 442 -17.54 -6.58 37.13
N LEU A 443 -17.05 -7.38 36.17
CA LEU A 443 -16.49 -8.71 36.46
C LEU A 443 -15.17 -8.61 37.26
N GLU A 444 -14.30 -7.65 36.96
CA GLU A 444 -13.10 -7.37 37.76
C GLU A 444 -13.45 -6.90 39.18
N ALA A 445 -14.45 -6.04 39.33
CA ALA A 445 -14.95 -5.61 40.63
C ALA A 445 -15.59 -6.77 41.43
N GLU A 446 -16.27 -7.70 40.75
CA GLU A 446 -16.78 -8.95 41.35
C GLU A 446 -15.63 -9.87 41.82
N ALA A 447 -14.53 -9.94 41.06
CA ALA A 447 -13.37 -10.78 41.37
C ALA A 447 -12.56 -10.29 42.59
N HIS A 448 -12.53 -8.99 42.84
CA HIS A 448 -11.80 -8.37 43.96
C HIS A 448 -12.69 -8.07 45.18
N GLY A 449 -14.00 -8.36 45.09
CA GLY A 449 -14.96 -8.17 46.17
C GLY A 449 -15.10 -9.37 47.12
N ASN A 450 -15.79 -9.16 48.24
CA ASN A 450 -16.20 -10.26 49.13
C ASN A 450 -17.15 -11.22 48.37
N PRO A 451 -17.01 -12.56 48.47
CA PRO A 451 -17.89 -13.52 47.80
C PRO A 451 -19.39 -13.24 47.93
N LEU A 452 -19.84 -12.74 49.08
CA LEU A 452 -21.25 -12.43 49.34
C LEU A 452 -21.72 -11.17 48.59
N SER A 453 -20.90 -10.12 48.54
CA SER A 453 -21.20 -8.92 47.76
C SER A 453 -21.14 -9.20 46.26
N ALA A 454 -20.19 -10.01 45.80
CA ALA A 454 -20.09 -10.44 44.40
C ALA A 454 -21.33 -11.27 43.98
N TYR A 455 -21.82 -12.16 44.85
CA TYR A 455 -23.04 -12.92 44.59
C TYR A 455 -24.28 -12.02 44.49
N VAL A 456 -24.47 -11.10 45.44
CA VAL A 456 -25.59 -10.14 45.41
C VAL A 456 -25.52 -9.24 44.17
N HIS A 457 -24.32 -8.78 43.82
CA HIS A 457 -24.07 -7.99 42.61
C HIS A 457 -24.46 -8.78 41.35
N ARG A 458 -24.02 -10.05 41.24
CA ARG A 458 -24.34 -10.94 40.12
C ARG A 458 -25.85 -11.19 39.98
N VAL A 459 -26.54 -11.48 41.08
CA VAL A 459 -27.99 -11.71 41.05
C VAL A 459 -28.72 -10.43 40.61
N LYS A 460 -28.34 -9.26 41.14
CA LYS A 460 -28.91 -7.98 40.73
C LYS A 460 -28.67 -7.70 39.25
N ARG A 461 -27.46 -7.98 38.74
CA ARG A 461 -27.14 -7.89 37.31
C ARG A 461 -28.01 -8.82 36.47
N HIS A 462 -28.13 -10.10 36.82
CA HIS A 462 -28.99 -11.03 36.10
C HIS A 462 -30.46 -10.62 36.12
N VAL A 463 -30.97 -10.09 37.24
CA VAL A 463 -32.33 -9.55 37.32
C VAL A 463 -32.49 -8.33 36.43
N ASN A 464 -31.50 -7.43 36.38
CA ASN A 464 -31.51 -6.31 35.45
C ASN A 464 -31.45 -6.79 33.99
N ASP A 465 -30.64 -7.81 33.67
CA ASP A 465 -30.52 -8.38 32.33
C ASP A 465 -31.86 -8.99 31.84
N LEU A 466 -32.73 -9.46 32.74
CA LEU A 466 -34.07 -9.95 32.40
C LEU A 466 -34.95 -8.90 31.72
N GLN A 467 -34.65 -7.59 31.88
CA GLN A 467 -35.38 -6.53 31.17
C GLN A 467 -35.23 -6.64 29.64
N TYR A 468 -34.13 -7.25 29.17
CA TYR A 468 -33.86 -7.48 27.75
C TYR A 468 -34.42 -8.82 27.24
N LEU A 469 -34.91 -9.70 28.13
CA LEU A 469 -35.44 -11.03 27.77
C LEU A 469 -36.60 -10.97 26.76
N PRO A 470 -37.59 -10.06 26.88
CA PRO A 470 -38.68 -9.97 25.90
C PRO A 470 -38.17 -9.69 24.48
N ALA A 471 -37.24 -8.74 24.33
CA ALA A 471 -36.62 -8.42 23.04
C ALA A 471 -35.78 -9.60 22.51
N TYR A 472 -35.03 -10.27 23.39
CA TYR A 472 -34.28 -11.47 23.03
C TYR A 472 -35.19 -12.59 22.51
N LEU A 473 -36.28 -12.91 23.21
CA LEU A 473 -37.24 -13.95 22.79
C LEU A 473 -37.90 -13.62 21.44
N GLN A 474 -38.22 -12.35 21.21
CA GLN A 474 -38.75 -11.88 19.92
C GLN A 474 -37.75 -12.04 18.77
N SER A 475 -36.44 -11.98 19.05
CA SER A 475 -35.38 -12.17 18.05
C SER A 475 -35.14 -13.65 17.66
N ILE A 476 -35.58 -14.61 18.49
CA ILE A 476 -35.26 -16.04 18.29
C ILE A 476 -35.78 -16.58 16.95
N PRO A 477 -37.05 -16.40 16.55
CA PRO A 477 -37.55 -16.95 15.29
C PRO A 477 -36.76 -16.44 14.07
N GLN A 478 -36.43 -15.14 14.05
CA GLN A 478 -35.68 -14.52 12.96
C GLN A 478 -34.23 -15.02 12.91
N ARG A 479 -33.56 -15.15 14.08
CA ARG A 479 -32.21 -15.75 14.19
C ARG A 479 -32.17 -17.21 13.76
N LEU A 480 -33.21 -17.97 14.10
CA LEU A 480 -33.30 -19.39 13.76
C LEU A 480 -33.51 -19.54 12.23
N LEU A 481 -34.41 -18.75 11.64
CA LEU A 481 -34.64 -18.71 10.20
C LEU A 481 -33.40 -18.26 9.42
N SER A 482 -32.73 -17.18 9.84
CA SER A 482 -31.51 -16.72 9.17
C SER A 482 -30.38 -17.75 9.27
N SER A 483 -30.24 -18.41 10.43
CA SER A 483 -29.22 -19.45 10.63
C SER A 483 -29.44 -20.72 9.79
N ILE A 484 -30.69 -21.05 9.43
CA ILE A 484 -31.06 -22.24 8.65
C ILE A 484 -31.07 -21.96 7.15
N VAL A 485 -31.66 -20.84 6.74
CA VAL A 485 -31.90 -20.49 5.33
C VAL A 485 -30.68 -19.79 4.71
N GLY A 486 -29.71 -19.38 5.53
CA GLY A 486 -28.51 -18.71 5.05
C GLY A 486 -28.79 -17.32 4.46
N SER A 487 -29.93 -16.71 4.79
CA SER A 487 -30.14 -15.30 4.50
C SER A 487 -29.14 -14.53 5.36
N GLU A 488 -28.12 -13.96 4.72
CA GLU A 488 -27.27 -12.95 5.32
C GLU A 488 -28.19 -11.94 6.01
N GLY A 489 -28.18 -11.96 7.34
CA GLY A 489 -28.92 -10.98 8.11
C GLY A 489 -28.34 -9.64 7.76
N THR A 490 -29.11 -8.81 7.04
CA THR A 490 -28.97 -7.36 7.05
C THR A 490 -29.16 -6.88 8.49
N GLU A 491 -28.14 -7.04 9.33
CA GLU A 491 -27.98 -6.21 10.51
C GLU A 491 -27.56 -4.82 10.00
N ALA A 492 -28.17 -3.77 10.58
CA ALA A 492 -28.13 -2.41 10.06
C ALA A 492 -26.69 -1.94 9.81
N ALA A 493 -26.42 -1.51 8.58
CA ALA A 493 -25.09 -1.15 8.06
C ALA A 493 -24.40 0.07 8.70
N ASP A 494 -24.95 0.63 9.78
CA ASP A 494 -24.53 1.90 10.36
C ASP A 494 -23.95 1.81 11.78
N GLU A 495 -24.10 0.70 12.50
CA GLU A 495 -23.53 0.57 13.85
C GLU A 495 -22.25 -0.29 13.84
N VAL A 496 -21.11 0.38 13.89
CA VAL A 496 -19.78 -0.24 13.88
C VAL A 496 -19.54 -0.93 15.23
N THR A 497 -19.87 -2.22 15.32
CA THR A 497 -19.75 -3.02 16.54
C THR A 497 -18.84 -4.22 16.35
N ARG A 498 -18.13 -4.59 17.42
CA ARG A 498 -17.29 -5.78 17.46
C ARG A 498 -18.17 -7.03 17.35
N ASP A 499 -17.79 -7.96 16.48
CA ASP A 499 -18.46 -9.24 16.34
C ASP A 499 -18.00 -10.25 17.41
N SER A 500 -18.79 -11.32 17.63
CA SER A 500 -18.49 -12.35 18.64
C SER A 500 -17.23 -13.16 18.34
N PHE A 501 -16.80 -13.22 17.07
CA PHE A 501 -15.61 -13.97 16.64
C PHE A 501 -14.36 -13.09 16.50
N GLY A 502 -14.49 -11.78 16.68
CA GLY A 502 -13.39 -10.82 16.60
C GLY A 502 -12.82 -10.67 15.19
N PHE A 503 -13.64 -10.90 14.16
CA PHE A 503 -13.32 -10.61 12.77
C PHE A 503 -13.45 -9.13 12.44
N ASN A 504 -14.33 -8.42 13.14
CA ASN A 504 -14.51 -7.00 12.97
C ASN A 504 -13.52 -6.24 13.86
N LYS A 505 -12.51 -5.66 13.23
CA LYS A 505 -11.51 -4.79 13.85
C LYS A 505 -11.31 -3.55 13.00
N LEU A 506 -10.78 -2.50 13.63
CA LEU A 506 -10.36 -1.31 12.93
C LEU A 506 -8.91 -1.43 12.49
N VAL A 507 -8.61 -0.87 11.33
CA VAL A 507 -7.24 -0.63 10.90
C VAL A 507 -7.06 0.88 10.80
N VAL A 508 -6.12 1.42 11.56
CA VAL A 508 -5.71 2.82 11.40
C VAL A 508 -4.51 2.88 10.47
N LEU A 509 -4.66 3.61 9.38
CA LEU A 509 -3.73 3.70 8.26
C LEU A 509 -3.20 5.14 8.14
N ALA A 510 -1.89 5.29 7.99
CA ALA A 510 -1.24 6.58 7.73
C ALA A 510 -0.61 6.58 6.33
N THR A 511 -0.84 7.65 5.58
CA THR A 511 -0.31 7.82 4.22
C THR A 511 0.82 8.85 4.17
N LYS A 512 1.69 8.74 3.17
CA LYS A 512 2.80 9.68 2.95
C LYS A 512 2.37 11.13 2.70
N ARG A 513 1.06 11.38 2.53
CA ARG A 513 0.46 12.70 2.30
C ARG A 513 0.04 13.41 3.58
N GLY A 514 0.23 12.78 4.74
CA GLY A 514 -0.26 13.34 5.99
C GLY A 514 -1.72 13.02 6.27
N LYS A 515 -2.30 11.98 5.65
CA LYS A 515 -3.67 11.55 5.93
C LYS A 515 -3.70 10.30 6.81
N LEU A 516 -4.71 10.29 7.69
CA LEU A 516 -5.07 9.18 8.55
C LEU A 516 -6.45 8.67 8.16
N TYR A 517 -6.61 7.35 8.12
CA TYR A 517 -7.87 6.67 7.86
C TYR A 517 -8.14 5.63 8.93
N GLY A 518 -9.39 5.52 9.36
CA GLY A 518 -9.89 4.37 10.10
C GLY A 518 -10.71 3.49 9.17
N LEU A 519 -10.26 2.26 8.94
CA LEU A 519 -10.91 1.28 8.08
C LEU A 519 -11.58 0.20 8.93
N ASP A 520 -12.82 -0.14 8.61
CA ASP A 520 -13.51 -1.31 9.16
C ASP A 520 -13.12 -2.56 8.35
N ALA A 521 -12.26 -3.40 8.92
CA ALA A 521 -11.83 -4.64 8.26
C ALA A 521 -12.92 -5.73 8.24
N GLY A 522 -13.92 -5.65 9.12
CA GLY A 522 -15.07 -6.54 9.12
C GLY A 522 -16.05 -6.24 8.00
N ASN A 523 -16.17 -4.97 7.60
CA ASN A 523 -17.06 -4.45 6.56
C ASN A 523 -16.28 -4.05 5.29
N HIS A 524 -15.52 -5.00 4.73
CA HIS A 524 -14.81 -4.86 3.46
C HIS A 524 -13.87 -3.63 3.36
N GLY A 525 -13.26 -3.21 4.46
CA GLY A 525 -12.33 -2.09 4.48
C GLY A 525 -13.00 -0.74 4.22
N LYS A 526 -14.28 -0.60 4.58
CA LYS A 526 -15.01 0.67 4.49
C LYS A 526 -14.31 1.73 5.34
N ILE A 527 -14.12 2.93 4.79
CA ILE A 527 -13.62 4.08 5.55
C ILE A 527 -14.71 4.50 6.55
N VAL A 528 -14.38 4.42 7.85
CA VAL A 528 -15.24 4.90 8.95
C VAL A 528 -14.99 6.40 9.18
N TRP A 529 -13.73 6.81 9.12
CA TRP A 529 -13.32 8.20 9.21
C TRP A 529 -12.02 8.44 8.44
N SER A 530 -11.83 9.67 7.97
CA SER A 530 -10.59 10.15 7.37
C SER A 530 -10.24 11.51 7.97
N LYS A 531 -8.94 11.82 8.09
CA LYS A 531 -8.48 13.08 8.67
C LYS A 531 -7.09 13.45 8.18
N ASN A 532 -6.88 14.74 7.95
CA ASN A 532 -5.54 15.32 7.79
C ASN A 532 -4.83 15.43 9.15
N ALA A 533 -3.59 14.97 9.23
CA ALA A 533 -2.76 15.02 10.44
C ALA A 533 -2.04 16.37 10.67
N ASN A 534 -2.09 17.31 9.73
CA ASN A 534 -1.07 18.37 9.54
C ASN A 534 -0.86 19.40 10.68
N GLU A 535 0.43 19.72 10.88
CA GLU A 535 1.06 21.02 10.55
C GLU A 535 2.30 20.83 9.62
N THR A 536 2.25 19.95 8.61
CA THR A 536 3.30 19.89 7.57
C THR A 536 3.07 20.99 6.53
N PRO A 537 4.11 21.75 6.12
CA PRO A 537 4.00 22.63 4.97
C PRO A 537 3.57 21.80 3.75
N SER A 538 2.50 22.23 3.10
CA SER A 538 2.00 21.70 1.83
C SER A 538 3.17 21.52 0.85
N GLY A 539 3.64 20.29 0.68
CA GLY A 539 4.77 19.95 -0.21
C GLY A 539 5.81 18.95 0.34
N ARG A 540 5.84 18.62 1.64
CA ARG A 540 6.74 17.56 2.16
C ARG A 540 6.00 16.28 2.51
N HIS A 541 6.55 15.13 2.12
CA HIS A 541 6.01 13.82 2.48
C HIS A 541 6.07 13.59 3.99
N TRP A 542 5.03 12.96 4.53
CA TRP A 542 5.00 12.55 5.92
C TRP A 542 5.79 11.26 6.10
N ASP A 543 7.01 11.40 6.63
CA ASP A 543 7.86 10.28 7.02
C ASP A 543 7.44 9.79 8.40
N VAL A 544 6.55 8.79 8.43
CA VAL A 544 6.05 8.16 9.65
C VAL A 544 7.08 7.16 10.16
N LYS A 545 7.55 7.35 11.40
CA LYS A 545 8.53 6.48 12.06
C LYS A 545 7.91 5.41 12.95
N ALA A 546 6.71 5.67 13.48
CA ALA A 546 6.00 4.70 14.30
C ALA A 546 4.48 4.95 14.32
N ILE A 547 3.74 3.85 14.44
CA ILE A 547 2.29 3.83 14.69
C ILE A 547 1.99 2.77 15.74
N HIS A 548 1.19 3.10 16.75
CA HIS A 548 0.84 2.18 17.81
C HIS A 548 -0.60 2.39 18.29
N ALA A 549 -1.35 1.29 18.43
CA ALA A 549 -2.69 1.29 19.02
C ALA A 549 -2.66 0.83 20.49
N ASP A 550 -3.05 1.73 21.39
CA ASP A 550 -3.39 1.41 22.77
C ASP A 550 -4.86 0.95 22.80
N ASN A 551 -5.05 -0.37 22.69
CA ASN A 551 -6.38 -0.99 22.68
C ASN A 551 -7.12 -0.84 24.01
N ALA A 552 -6.43 -0.60 25.12
CA ALA A 552 -7.06 -0.39 26.42
C ALA A 552 -7.70 1.00 26.50
N LYS A 553 -7.02 2.02 25.97
CA LYS A 553 -7.54 3.40 25.93
C LYS A 553 -8.37 3.70 24.67
N GLY A 554 -8.28 2.87 23.63
CA GLY A 554 -8.90 3.11 22.32
C GLY A 554 -8.21 4.25 21.56
N PHE A 555 -6.90 4.44 21.75
CA PHE A 555 -6.12 5.51 21.14
C PHE A 555 -5.09 4.95 20.15
N VAL A 556 -4.81 5.71 19.10
CA VAL A 556 -3.73 5.43 18.16
C VAL A 556 -2.80 6.62 18.10
N THR A 557 -1.51 6.36 18.35
CA THR A 557 -0.44 7.35 18.28
C THR A 557 0.35 7.15 17.01
N VAL A 558 0.52 8.22 16.24
CA VAL A 558 1.35 8.25 15.02
C VAL A 558 2.44 9.29 15.18
N ARG A 559 3.70 8.90 14.95
CA ARG A 559 4.87 9.77 15.11
C ARG A 559 5.63 9.91 13.79
N GLY A 560 5.94 11.15 13.41
CA GLY A 560 6.74 11.49 12.24
C GLY A 560 8.20 11.77 12.57
N SER A 561 9.04 11.83 11.53
CA SER A 561 10.50 12.00 11.60
C SER A 561 10.99 13.32 12.20
N GLU A 562 10.19 14.39 12.13
CA GLU A 562 10.55 15.73 12.64
C GLU A 562 10.06 15.92 14.09
N GLY A 563 9.84 14.82 14.82
CA GLY A 563 9.42 14.80 16.22
C GLY A 563 7.91 15.01 16.43
N GLN A 564 7.17 15.39 15.38
CA GLN A 564 5.72 15.59 15.43
C GLN A 564 4.99 14.28 15.76
N PHE A 565 3.92 14.38 16.55
CA PHE A 565 3.05 13.23 16.80
C PHE A 565 1.59 13.65 16.89
N ILE A 566 0.70 12.69 16.63
CA ILE A 566 -0.74 12.86 16.78
C ILE A 566 -1.33 11.63 17.45
N ILE A 567 -2.19 11.86 18.44
CA ILE A 567 -2.97 10.84 19.14
C ILE A 567 -4.43 11.03 18.74
N VAL A 568 -5.02 9.99 18.15
CA VAL A 568 -6.43 9.98 17.74
C VAL A 568 -7.19 8.86 18.43
N LYS A 569 -8.49 9.02 18.60
CA LYS A 569 -9.37 7.89 18.92
C LYS A 569 -9.45 6.92 17.75
N SER A 570 -9.34 5.62 18.01
CA SER A 570 -9.35 4.57 16.98
C SER A 570 -10.66 4.56 16.19
N ASP A 571 -11.80 4.74 16.85
CA ASP A 571 -13.15 4.61 16.32
C ASP A 571 -13.67 5.84 15.53
N THR A 572 -13.26 7.03 15.95
CA THR A 572 -13.82 8.31 15.48
C THR A 572 -12.80 9.21 14.79
N GLY A 573 -11.50 8.92 14.92
CA GLY A 573 -10.44 9.79 14.39
C GLY A 573 -10.32 11.13 15.11
N LYS A 574 -11.06 11.35 16.21
CA LYS A 574 -11.00 12.59 16.97
C LYS A 574 -9.61 12.72 17.62
N THR A 575 -8.95 13.84 17.37
CA THR A 575 -7.65 14.14 18.01
C THR A 575 -7.83 14.33 19.51
N ILE A 576 -7.03 13.60 20.27
CA ILE A 576 -6.86 13.76 21.71
C ILE A 576 -5.73 14.76 21.96
N GLU A 577 -4.60 14.55 21.31
CA GLU A 577 -3.39 15.35 21.45
C GLU A 577 -2.67 15.40 20.10
N ALA A 578 -2.04 16.53 19.78
CA ALA A 578 -1.17 16.67 18.63
C ALA A 578 -0.04 17.64 18.97
N MET A 579 1.14 17.35 18.47
CA MET A 579 2.33 18.16 18.67
C MET A 579 2.96 18.47 17.31
N PRO A 580 3.15 19.75 16.95
CA PRO A 580 3.70 20.14 15.66
C PRO A 580 5.22 19.93 15.57
N SER A 581 5.73 19.96 14.33
CA SER A 581 7.18 19.91 14.05
C SER A 581 7.85 21.19 14.59
N SER A 582 8.89 21.04 15.43
CA SER A 582 9.79 22.07 16.03
C SER A 582 9.91 21.99 17.55
N LEU A 583 8.94 21.41 18.25
CA LEU A 583 8.94 21.31 19.71
C LEU A 583 9.67 20.08 20.23
N PHE A 584 9.69 19.01 19.45
CA PHE A 584 10.46 17.80 19.73
C PHE A 584 11.63 17.68 18.74
N PRO A 585 12.77 17.11 19.19
CA PRO A 585 13.87 16.80 18.29
C PRO A 585 13.43 15.78 17.23
N PRO A 586 14.04 15.81 16.03
CA PRO A 586 13.82 14.79 15.02
C PRO A 586 14.15 13.38 15.54
N VAL A 587 13.38 12.41 15.07
CA VAL A 587 13.43 11.01 15.52
C VAL A 587 13.69 10.08 14.35
N ASP A 588 14.47 9.02 14.59
CA ASP A 588 14.71 7.95 13.61
C ASP A 588 13.73 6.78 13.78
N GLY A 589 13.11 6.66 14.96
CA GLY A 589 12.22 5.56 15.30
C GLY A 589 11.42 5.85 16.57
N ALA A 590 10.60 4.88 16.97
CA ALA A 590 10.03 4.83 18.31
C ALA A 590 9.73 3.40 18.71
N VAL A 591 9.67 3.14 20.01
CA VAL A 591 9.45 1.81 20.58
C VAL A 591 8.43 1.87 21.70
N VAL A 592 7.60 0.84 21.81
CA VAL A 592 6.65 0.72 22.91
C VAL A 592 7.38 0.17 24.14
N VAL A 593 7.30 0.89 25.25
CA VAL A 593 7.96 0.56 26.52
C VAL A 593 6.96 0.60 27.65
N ASP A 594 7.19 -0.21 28.68
CA ASP A 594 6.41 -0.15 29.91
C ASP A 594 7.09 0.76 30.93
N SER A 595 6.30 1.59 31.62
CA SER A 595 6.75 2.41 32.75
C SER A 595 5.75 2.33 33.91
N ASP A 596 6.03 3.04 35.01
CA ASP A 596 5.09 3.15 36.14
C ASP A 596 3.82 3.95 35.78
N ALA A 597 3.90 4.86 34.82
CA ALA A 597 2.76 5.57 34.23
C ALA A 597 1.95 4.72 33.24
N GLY A 598 2.42 3.51 32.90
CA GLY A 598 1.82 2.61 31.93
C GLY A 598 2.59 2.56 30.59
N PRO A 599 2.11 1.75 29.63
CA PRO A 599 2.78 1.61 28.33
C PRO A 599 2.70 2.90 27.53
N TRP A 600 3.80 3.24 26.85
CA TRP A 600 3.87 4.41 25.98
C TRP A 600 4.90 4.26 24.86
N LEU A 601 4.83 5.17 23.90
CA LEU A 601 5.68 5.15 22.71
C LEU A 601 6.88 6.08 22.88
N LEU A 602 8.01 5.52 23.31
CA LEU A 602 9.29 6.21 23.53
C LEU A 602 9.90 6.62 22.18
N PRO A 603 10.11 7.92 21.92
CA PRO A 603 10.82 8.38 20.73
C PRO A 603 12.30 8.02 20.80
N ILE A 604 12.86 7.57 19.66
CA ILE A 604 14.29 7.36 19.46
C ILE A 604 14.79 8.53 18.61
N GLU A 605 15.63 9.39 19.18
CA GLU A 605 16.20 10.56 18.50
C GLU A 605 17.16 10.13 17.37
N ARG A 606 17.59 11.12 16.58
CA ARG A 606 18.59 10.88 15.53
C ARG A 606 19.86 10.19 16.06
N ASP A 607 20.42 9.32 15.23
CA ASP A 607 21.57 8.48 15.55
C ASP A 607 21.30 7.49 16.70
N GLY A 608 20.04 7.10 16.90
CA GLY A 608 19.65 6.10 17.91
C GLY A 608 19.72 6.59 19.35
N LYS A 609 19.83 7.90 19.59
CA LYS A 609 19.95 8.49 20.93
C LYS A 609 18.62 8.45 21.67
N LEU A 610 18.71 8.40 23.00
CA LEU A 610 17.56 8.36 23.91
C LEU A 610 17.63 9.54 24.86
N ALA A 611 16.52 10.27 24.96
CA ALA A 611 16.38 11.43 25.85
C ALA A 611 16.20 11.01 27.31
N ASP A 612 16.56 11.91 28.22
CA ASP A 612 16.17 11.83 29.62
C ASP A 612 14.65 11.94 29.76
N VAL A 613 14.06 11.10 30.60
CA VAL A 613 12.62 11.05 30.85
C VAL A 613 12.31 11.27 32.32
N GLN A 614 11.09 11.68 32.65
CA GLN A 614 10.65 11.69 34.05
C GLN A 614 10.64 10.27 34.60
N ILE A 615 10.96 10.10 35.88
CA ILE A 615 11.09 8.78 36.54
C ILE A 615 9.85 7.90 36.33
N ALA A 616 8.63 8.46 36.42
CA ALA A 616 7.38 7.72 36.20
C ALA A 616 7.23 7.16 34.76
N TRP A 617 7.93 7.75 33.79
CA TRP A 617 7.95 7.35 32.38
C TRP A 617 9.20 6.54 32.00
N ALA A 618 10.08 6.25 32.95
CA ALA A 618 11.28 5.46 32.72
C ALA A 618 10.92 4.04 32.21
N PRO A 619 11.49 3.61 31.08
CA PRO A 619 11.36 2.24 30.61
C PRO A 619 11.86 1.22 31.64
N LYS A 620 11.06 0.17 31.86
CA LYS A 620 11.43 -0.96 32.72
C LYS A 620 12.30 -1.99 32.00
N GLN A 621 12.24 -2.01 30.67
CA GLN A 621 12.97 -2.93 29.82
C GLN A 621 14.27 -2.32 29.28
N THR A 622 15.19 -3.18 28.84
CA THR A 622 16.31 -2.78 27.99
C THR A 622 15.78 -2.30 26.64
N VAL A 623 16.14 -1.08 26.27
CA VAL A 623 15.78 -0.46 25.00
C VAL A 623 16.93 -0.65 24.01
N VAL A 624 16.65 -1.22 22.84
CA VAL A 624 17.65 -1.42 21.80
C VAL A 624 17.44 -0.43 20.67
N THR A 625 18.50 0.28 20.28
CA THR A 625 18.47 1.24 19.19
C THR A 625 19.62 0.98 18.21
N ARG A 626 19.44 1.41 16.96
CA ARG A 626 20.51 1.42 15.96
C ARG A 626 21.21 2.78 16.03
N THR A 627 22.42 2.81 16.55
CA THR A 627 23.22 4.03 16.67
C THR A 627 24.16 4.16 15.47
N GLY A 628 23.81 4.99 14.49
CA GLY A 628 24.57 5.10 13.23
C GLY A 628 24.32 3.95 12.24
N GLU A 629 25.09 3.91 11.14
CA GLU A 629 24.80 2.97 10.05
C GLU A 629 25.00 1.49 10.44
N ASN A 630 26.03 1.16 11.23
CA ASN A 630 26.44 -0.23 11.48
C ASN A 630 26.70 -0.54 12.95
N GLU A 631 25.97 0.10 13.86
CA GLU A 631 26.09 -0.18 15.28
C GLU A 631 24.70 -0.24 15.92
N ILE A 632 24.53 -1.19 16.83
CA ILE A 632 23.32 -1.41 17.61
C ILE A 632 23.74 -1.35 19.07
N GLN A 633 22.99 -0.60 19.88
CA GLN A 633 23.28 -0.44 21.31
C GLN A 633 22.04 -0.79 22.13
N GLY A 634 22.26 -1.43 23.27
CA GLY A 634 21.26 -1.64 24.32
C GLY A 634 21.42 -0.61 25.42
N PHE A 635 20.31 -0.08 25.91
CA PHE A 635 20.25 0.95 26.94
C PHE A 635 19.36 0.52 28.09
N ASN A 636 19.78 0.84 29.31
CA ASN A 636 18.91 0.82 30.49
C ASN A 636 18.74 2.24 31.02
N TYR A 637 17.56 2.54 31.56
CA TYR A 637 17.33 3.80 32.24
C TYR A 637 17.74 3.70 33.70
N VAL A 638 18.53 4.67 34.15
CA VAL A 638 18.97 4.78 35.55
C VAL A 638 18.49 6.11 36.10
N GLU A 639 17.89 6.08 37.28
CA GLU A 639 17.44 7.26 37.99
C GLU A 639 18.62 8.15 38.39
N LYS A 640 18.55 9.42 38.01
CA LYS A 640 19.52 10.45 38.34
C LYS A 640 18.77 11.73 38.70
N ASP A 641 18.77 12.05 39.99
CA ASP A 641 18.04 13.19 40.56
C ASP A 641 16.51 13.08 40.34
N GLU A 642 15.91 13.99 39.56
CA GLU A 642 14.46 13.99 39.25
C GLU A 642 14.11 13.34 37.89
N LEU A 643 15.13 12.90 37.14
CA LEU A 643 14.99 12.30 35.80
C LEU A 643 15.59 10.90 35.77
N ALA A 644 15.23 10.12 34.76
CA ALA A 644 15.88 8.87 34.42
C ALA A 644 16.63 9.05 33.09
N SER A 645 17.92 8.71 33.09
CA SER A 645 18.80 8.83 31.93
C SER A 645 19.10 7.46 31.32
N ALA A 646 19.12 7.39 30.00
CA ALA A 646 19.53 6.19 29.27
C ALA A 646 21.05 6.00 29.34
N ILE A 647 21.50 4.83 29.80
CA ILE A 647 22.92 4.45 29.87
C ILE A 647 23.14 3.24 28.95
N PRO A 648 24.11 3.31 28.01
CA PRO A 648 24.43 2.16 27.16
C PRO A 648 25.05 1.05 28.00
N ILE A 649 24.52 -0.17 27.86
CA ILE A 649 24.96 -1.36 28.60
C ILE A 649 25.76 -2.34 27.73
N TRP A 650 25.52 -2.36 26.42
CA TRP A 650 26.27 -3.15 25.45
C TRP A 650 26.20 -2.49 24.06
N SER A 651 27.15 -2.84 23.20
CA SER A 651 27.14 -2.45 21.78
C SER A 651 27.51 -3.63 20.89
N PHE A 652 26.93 -3.65 19.70
CA PHE A 652 27.19 -4.63 18.65
C PHE A 652 27.51 -3.90 17.34
N SER A 653 28.59 -4.32 16.68
CA SER A 653 28.89 -3.96 15.29
C SER A 653 29.16 -5.24 14.50
N PRO A 654 28.68 -5.35 13.25
CA PRO A 654 29.00 -6.50 12.41
C PRO A 654 30.49 -6.52 12.06
N SER A 655 30.95 -7.64 11.49
CA SER A 655 32.35 -7.82 11.08
C SER A 655 32.81 -6.70 10.14
N ALA A 656 34.10 -6.33 10.22
CA ALA A 656 34.65 -5.21 9.45
C ALA A 656 34.39 -5.33 7.94
N GLY A 657 33.83 -4.27 7.33
CA GLY A 657 33.46 -4.24 5.91
C GLY A 657 32.01 -4.64 5.61
N GLN A 658 31.29 -5.16 6.60
CA GLN A 658 29.85 -5.42 6.50
C GLN A 658 29.03 -4.19 6.88
N HIS A 659 27.84 -4.09 6.30
CA HIS A 659 26.83 -3.11 6.70
C HIS A 659 25.47 -3.76 6.91
N ILE A 660 24.69 -3.25 7.87
CA ILE A 660 23.40 -3.82 8.26
C ILE A 660 22.34 -3.47 7.22
N VAL A 661 21.71 -4.50 6.63
CA VAL A 661 20.69 -4.36 5.59
C VAL A 661 19.28 -4.60 6.09
N ASP A 662 19.10 -5.48 7.09
CA ASP A 662 17.78 -5.78 7.67
C ASP A 662 17.89 -6.24 9.13
N ILE A 663 16.84 -5.99 9.91
CA ILE A 663 16.71 -6.42 11.31
C ILE A 663 15.33 -7.00 11.52
N ALA A 664 15.25 -8.29 11.79
CA ALA A 664 14.01 -8.97 12.11
C ALA A 664 13.81 -9.07 13.63
N THR A 665 12.64 -8.62 14.08
CA THR A 665 12.19 -8.71 15.47
C THR A 665 11.01 -9.66 15.58
N ARG A 666 10.78 -10.14 16.80
CA ARG A 666 9.63 -10.99 17.10
C ARG A 666 8.33 -10.17 17.06
N PRO A 667 7.23 -10.69 16.49
CA PRO A 667 5.94 -10.02 16.55
C PRO A 667 5.47 -9.80 17.99
N GLN A 668 4.79 -8.68 18.24
CA GLN A 668 4.30 -8.32 19.58
C GLN A 668 3.37 -9.38 20.17
N HIS A 669 2.50 -9.97 19.35
CA HIS A 669 1.63 -11.09 19.74
C HIS A 669 2.13 -12.38 19.10
N ASP A 670 2.95 -13.12 19.85
CA ASP A 670 3.50 -14.41 19.43
C ASP A 670 3.44 -15.45 20.58
N PRO A 671 2.25 -15.90 20.98
CA PRO A 671 2.11 -16.90 22.05
C PRO A 671 2.71 -18.26 21.64
N ILE A 672 3.23 -19.00 22.62
CA ILE A 672 3.87 -20.30 22.41
C ILE A 672 2.99 -21.39 23.01
N ALA A 673 2.39 -22.22 22.16
CA ALA A 673 1.53 -23.31 22.61
C ALA A 673 2.28 -24.54 23.15
N SER A 674 3.51 -24.78 22.67
CA SER A 674 4.33 -25.92 23.09
C SER A 674 5.80 -25.56 23.18
N ILE A 675 6.42 -25.90 24.32
CA ILE A 675 7.85 -25.69 24.62
C ILE A 675 8.78 -26.61 23.82
N GLY A 676 8.27 -27.71 23.27
CA GLY A 676 9.05 -28.72 22.59
C GLY A 676 8.32 -29.32 21.41
N ARG A 677 9.07 -29.98 20.52
CA ARG A 677 8.55 -30.76 19.41
C ARG A 677 8.72 -32.25 19.74
N VAL A 678 7.63 -33.00 19.69
CA VAL A 678 7.67 -34.46 19.86
C VAL A 678 8.18 -35.09 18.55
N LEU A 679 9.19 -35.94 18.66
CA LEU A 679 9.78 -36.70 17.56
C LEU A 679 9.02 -38.02 17.35
N GLY A 680 9.24 -38.70 16.21
CA GLY A 680 8.55 -39.95 15.88
C GLY A 680 8.83 -41.11 16.87
N ASP A 681 9.93 -41.04 17.62
CA ASP A 681 10.28 -42.00 18.67
C ASP A 681 9.73 -41.60 20.07
N ARG A 682 8.86 -40.57 20.12
CA ARG A 682 8.26 -39.98 21.34
C ARG A 682 9.24 -39.25 22.24
N THR A 683 10.48 -39.03 21.80
CA THR A 683 11.37 -38.09 22.47
C THR A 683 10.99 -36.65 22.13
N VAL A 684 11.44 -35.68 22.91
CA VAL A 684 11.09 -34.27 22.77
C VAL A 684 12.33 -33.46 22.46
N LYS A 685 12.30 -32.70 21.37
CA LYS A 685 13.30 -31.68 21.08
C LYS A 685 12.82 -30.32 21.59
N TYR A 686 13.47 -29.79 22.62
CA TYR A 686 13.07 -28.53 23.26
C TYR A 686 13.46 -27.33 22.41
N LYS A 687 12.51 -26.40 22.24
CA LYS A 687 12.68 -25.20 21.43
C LYS A 687 13.44 -24.15 22.22
N TYR A 688 14.34 -23.43 21.57
CA TYR A 688 14.96 -22.26 22.17
C TYR A 688 14.01 -21.07 22.06
N LEU A 689 13.45 -20.63 23.19
CA LEU A 689 12.33 -19.69 23.26
C LEU A 689 12.69 -18.40 24.01
N ASN A 690 13.81 -17.79 23.65
CA ASN A 690 14.22 -16.51 24.23
C ASN A 690 13.42 -15.35 23.57
N PRO A 691 12.55 -14.63 24.32
CA PRO A 691 11.75 -13.53 23.77
C PRO A 691 12.59 -12.30 23.41
N ASN A 692 13.81 -12.23 23.94
CA ASN A 692 14.75 -11.12 23.78
C ASN A 692 15.73 -11.38 22.64
N THR A 693 15.27 -11.93 21.52
CA THR A 693 16.13 -12.26 20.38
C THR A 693 15.78 -11.41 19.16
N ILE A 694 16.82 -10.99 18.44
CA ILE A 694 16.70 -10.34 17.13
C ILE A 694 17.65 -11.00 16.13
N VAL A 695 17.30 -10.90 14.85
CA VAL A 695 18.15 -11.36 13.76
C VAL A 695 18.61 -10.15 12.96
N ILE A 696 19.92 -9.99 12.83
CA ILE A 696 20.55 -8.91 12.09
C ILE A 696 21.17 -9.50 10.82
N ALA A 697 20.74 -9.00 9.67
CA ALA A 697 21.33 -9.33 8.37
C ALA A 697 22.32 -8.23 7.97
N ALA A 698 23.56 -8.59 7.65
CA ALA A 698 24.60 -7.66 7.21
C ALA A 698 25.32 -8.17 5.96
N VAL A 699 25.59 -7.27 5.00
CA VAL A 699 26.20 -7.62 3.71
C VAL A 699 27.59 -7.01 3.59
N ASP A 700 28.55 -7.83 3.12
CA ASP A 700 29.84 -7.38 2.60
C ASP A 700 29.72 -7.24 1.07
N ASN A 701 29.63 -5.99 0.59
CA ASN A 701 29.48 -5.69 -0.83
C ASN A 701 30.70 -6.11 -1.66
N LYS A 702 31.90 -6.09 -1.09
CA LYS A 702 33.14 -6.42 -1.81
C LYS A 702 33.27 -7.91 -2.03
N ASN A 703 32.92 -8.69 -1.00
CA ASN A 703 33.03 -10.14 -1.02
C ASN A 703 31.74 -10.84 -1.47
N SER A 704 30.63 -10.10 -1.63
CA SER A 704 29.31 -10.67 -1.97
C SER A 704 28.86 -11.71 -0.93
N VAL A 705 29.01 -11.37 0.36
CA VAL A 705 28.68 -12.27 1.49
C VAL A 705 27.59 -11.64 2.35
N LEU A 706 26.52 -12.39 2.61
CA LEU A 706 25.53 -12.08 3.62
C LEU A 706 25.90 -12.81 4.92
N SER A 707 25.88 -12.11 6.05
CA SER A 707 25.98 -12.72 7.37
C SER A 707 24.74 -12.43 8.20
N THR A 708 24.19 -13.46 8.83
CA THR A 708 23.09 -13.34 9.79
C THR A 708 23.63 -13.53 11.21
N TYR A 709 23.33 -12.58 12.09
CA TYR A 709 23.68 -12.61 13.50
C TYR A 709 22.41 -12.75 14.32
N LEU A 710 22.32 -13.79 15.15
CA LEU A 710 21.29 -13.95 16.17
C LEU A 710 21.82 -13.33 17.46
N LEU A 711 21.17 -12.26 17.94
CA LEU A 711 21.61 -11.47 19.07
C LEU A 711 20.59 -11.53 20.21
N ASP A 712 21.07 -11.62 21.46
CA ASP A 712 20.26 -11.37 22.65
C ASP A 712 20.19 -9.86 22.93
N THR A 713 18.99 -9.29 22.98
CA THR A 713 18.76 -7.84 23.14
C THR A 713 18.96 -7.33 24.56
N VAL A 714 19.05 -8.22 25.56
CA VAL A 714 19.30 -7.84 26.96
C VAL A 714 20.79 -7.88 27.25
N SER A 715 21.50 -8.95 26.87
CA SER A 715 22.94 -9.09 27.16
C SER A 715 23.85 -8.52 26.07
N GLY A 716 23.38 -8.41 24.83
CA GLY A 716 24.20 -8.07 23.67
C GLY A 716 25.06 -9.23 23.16
N GLU A 717 24.84 -10.45 23.67
CA GLU A 717 25.59 -11.64 23.25
C GLU A 717 25.16 -12.11 21.85
N VAL A 718 26.15 -12.41 21.00
CA VAL A 718 25.91 -13.04 19.70
C VAL A 718 25.72 -14.54 19.94
N LEU A 719 24.47 -14.97 19.91
CA LEU A 719 24.06 -16.36 20.14
C LEU A 719 24.48 -17.28 18.99
N ALA A 720 24.43 -16.78 17.76
CA ALA A 720 24.90 -17.51 16.59
C ALA A 720 25.20 -16.59 15.39
N THR A 721 26.09 -17.05 14.52
CA THR A 721 26.43 -16.38 13.27
C THR A 721 26.39 -17.39 12.12
N SER A 722 25.90 -16.98 10.96
CA SER A 722 25.95 -17.77 9.72
C SER A 722 26.29 -16.87 8.54
N SER A 723 27.05 -17.37 7.58
CA SER A 723 27.48 -16.62 6.39
C SER A 723 27.12 -17.35 5.10
N TYR A 724 26.68 -16.59 4.10
CA TYR A 724 26.22 -17.06 2.80
C TYR A 724 26.99 -16.32 1.71
N GLU A 725 27.72 -17.07 0.88
CA GLU A 725 28.53 -16.51 -0.20
C GLU A 725 27.72 -16.34 -1.50
N GLY A 726 28.18 -15.43 -2.36
CA GLY A 726 27.59 -15.22 -3.68
C GLY A 726 26.29 -14.41 -3.66
N VAL A 727 26.01 -13.64 -2.61
CA VAL A 727 24.82 -12.79 -2.52
C VAL A 727 24.99 -11.56 -3.42
N ASP A 728 23.93 -11.18 -4.15
CA ASP A 728 23.93 -9.92 -4.91
C ASP A 728 23.57 -8.75 -3.97
N PRO A 729 24.50 -7.83 -3.69
CA PRO A 729 24.26 -6.73 -2.75
C PRO A 729 23.27 -5.69 -3.28
N ASN A 730 22.91 -5.73 -4.58
CA ASN A 730 21.96 -4.78 -5.18
C ASN A 730 20.51 -5.27 -5.12
N LYS A 731 20.27 -6.41 -4.48
CA LYS A 731 18.94 -7.02 -4.31
C LYS A 731 18.57 -7.02 -2.83
N ASP A 732 17.29 -6.87 -2.57
CA ASP A 732 16.78 -6.78 -1.20
C ASP A 732 17.03 -8.08 -0.43
N VAL A 733 17.41 -7.90 0.84
CA VAL A 733 17.46 -8.96 1.85
C VAL A 733 16.34 -8.69 2.84
N THR A 734 15.54 -9.69 3.16
CA THR A 734 14.47 -9.55 4.16
C THR A 734 14.45 -10.75 5.06
N CYS A 735 14.29 -10.52 6.35
CA CYS A 735 14.25 -11.53 7.38
C CYS A 735 12.96 -11.43 8.20
N THR A 736 12.58 -12.55 8.82
CA THR A 736 11.49 -12.59 9.81
C THR A 736 11.86 -13.58 10.91
N LEU A 737 11.34 -13.35 12.12
CA LEU A 737 11.58 -14.15 13.31
C LEU A 737 10.23 -14.44 13.98
N SER A 738 9.99 -15.69 14.34
CA SER A 738 8.80 -16.08 15.11
C SER A 738 9.07 -17.35 15.90
N GLU A 739 8.49 -17.45 17.09
CA GLU A 739 8.63 -18.61 17.97
C GLU A 739 10.09 -18.96 18.25
N ASN A 740 10.60 -20.00 17.57
CA ASN A 740 11.95 -20.54 17.70
C ASN A 740 12.65 -20.62 16.34
N TRP A 741 12.17 -19.92 15.32
CA TRP A 741 12.75 -19.99 13.98
C TRP A 741 12.85 -18.61 13.37
N PHE A 742 13.87 -18.45 12.54
CA PHE A 742 14.00 -17.28 11.69
C PHE A 742 14.26 -17.68 10.26
N LEU A 743 13.90 -16.78 9.35
CA LEU A 743 14.03 -16.99 7.93
C LEU A 743 14.55 -15.71 7.29
N CYS A 744 15.48 -15.85 6.35
CA CYS A 744 15.96 -14.75 5.51
C CYS A 744 15.87 -15.13 4.04
N THR A 745 15.46 -14.18 3.21
CA THR A 745 15.42 -14.31 1.74
C THR A 745 16.43 -13.35 1.12
N TYR A 746 17.12 -13.82 0.09
CA TYR A 746 18.11 -13.03 -0.65
C TYR A 746 18.28 -13.59 -2.07
N TYR A 747 18.82 -12.78 -2.98
CA TYR A 747 19.22 -13.25 -4.31
C TYR A 747 20.71 -13.60 -4.30
N GLY A 748 21.09 -14.76 -4.84
CA GLY A 748 22.49 -15.16 -4.85
C GLY A 748 22.84 -16.23 -5.88
N GLN A 749 24.14 -16.40 -6.07
CA GLN A 749 24.75 -17.48 -6.85
C GLN A 749 25.25 -18.58 -5.91
N TYR A 750 24.67 -19.77 -6.04
CA TYR A 750 25.10 -20.96 -5.33
C TYR A 750 26.04 -21.79 -6.20
N GLN A 751 27.18 -22.20 -5.64
CA GLN A 751 28.12 -23.11 -6.30
C GLN A 751 27.78 -24.56 -5.91
N LEU A 752 27.56 -25.41 -6.91
CA LEU A 752 27.21 -26.82 -6.68
C LEU A 752 28.40 -27.59 -6.09
N ARG A 753 28.15 -28.33 -5.01
CA ARG A 753 29.17 -29.18 -4.36
C ARG A 753 29.72 -30.27 -5.27
N ASP A 754 28.88 -30.82 -6.15
CA ASP A 754 29.24 -31.94 -7.03
C ASP A 754 29.82 -31.47 -8.39
N SER A 755 29.79 -30.16 -8.67
CA SER A 755 30.34 -29.58 -9.90
C SER A 755 30.77 -28.15 -9.67
N GLU A 756 32.05 -27.95 -9.36
CA GLU A 756 32.62 -26.62 -9.08
C GLU A 756 32.47 -25.63 -10.25
N ALA A 757 32.29 -26.14 -11.48
CA ALA A 757 32.10 -25.33 -12.67
C ALA A 757 30.67 -24.78 -12.83
N GLN A 758 29.68 -25.35 -12.14
CA GLN A 758 28.28 -24.97 -12.28
C GLN A 758 27.82 -24.08 -11.11
N LYS A 759 27.32 -22.89 -11.46
CA LYS A 759 26.71 -21.94 -10.52
C LYS A 759 25.24 -21.76 -10.86
N ILE A 760 24.38 -21.86 -9.86
CA ILE A 760 22.94 -21.64 -9.99
C ILE A 760 22.63 -20.26 -9.40
N LYS A 761 21.98 -19.40 -10.17
CA LYS A 761 21.47 -18.11 -9.68
C LYS A 761 19.99 -18.25 -9.36
N GLY A 762 19.54 -17.61 -8.29
CA GLY A 762 18.13 -17.58 -7.96
C GLY A 762 17.87 -16.92 -6.61
N TYR A 763 16.59 -16.77 -6.32
CA TYR A 763 16.13 -16.37 -5.01
C TYR A 763 16.26 -17.55 -4.05
N GLN A 764 16.91 -17.29 -2.92
CA GLN A 764 17.18 -18.28 -1.90
C GLN A 764 16.49 -17.88 -0.62
N VAL A 765 15.92 -18.87 0.06
CA VAL A 765 15.31 -18.72 1.37
C VAL A 765 16.04 -19.64 2.32
N VAL A 766 16.70 -19.07 3.32
CA VAL A 766 17.29 -19.85 4.40
C VAL A 766 16.38 -19.79 5.62
N ILE A 767 16.03 -20.95 6.16
CA ILE A 767 15.31 -21.07 7.42
C ILE A 767 16.16 -21.81 8.44
N SER A 768 16.12 -21.31 9.68
CA SER A 768 16.90 -21.80 10.81
C SER A 768 15.97 -22.04 11.99
N ASP A 769 15.91 -23.27 12.47
CA ASP A 769 15.24 -23.63 13.72
C ASP A 769 16.23 -23.61 14.89
N LEU A 770 15.79 -23.05 16.01
CA LEU A 770 16.54 -22.91 17.25
C LEU A 770 16.02 -23.90 18.30
N TYR A 771 16.92 -24.73 18.83
CA TYR A 771 16.62 -25.72 19.87
C TYR A 771 17.54 -25.51 21.09
N GLU A 772 17.08 -25.89 22.29
CA GLU A 772 17.90 -25.79 23.52
C GLU A 772 19.12 -26.73 23.47
N SER A 773 19.00 -27.87 22.78
CA SER A 773 20.06 -28.84 22.58
C SER A 773 19.96 -29.52 21.21
N GLU A 774 21.08 -30.07 20.75
CA GLU A 774 21.12 -30.95 19.58
C GLU A 774 20.39 -32.27 19.87
N LEU A 775 20.54 -32.77 21.10
CA LEU A 775 20.02 -34.06 21.56
C LEU A 775 18.53 -33.97 21.91
N ALA A 776 17.83 -35.10 21.75
CA ALA A 776 16.44 -35.22 22.18
C ALA A 776 16.34 -35.53 23.68
N ASN A 777 15.24 -35.11 24.31
CA ASN A 777 15.00 -35.13 25.75
C ASN A 777 16.08 -34.42 26.58
N ASP A 778 16.77 -33.46 25.98
CA ASP A 778 17.83 -32.69 26.61
C ASP A 778 17.53 -31.20 26.52
N ARG A 779 17.57 -30.51 27.67
CA ARG A 779 17.39 -29.05 27.79
C ARG A 779 18.72 -28.30 27.81
N GLY A 780 19.81 -29.02 27.54
CA GLY A 780 21.15 -28.46 27.54
C GLY A 780 21.48 -27.84 28.91
N PRO A 781 22.16 -26.69 28.94
CA PRO A 781 22.56 -26.05 30.19
C PRO A 781 21.43 -25.53 31.08
N LEU A 782 20.20 -25.46 30.57
CA LEU A 782 19.03 -25.03 31.34
C LEU A 782 18.53 -26.12 32.31
N GLY A 783 18.80 -27.39 32.01
CA GLY A 783 18.32 -28.52 32.83
C GLY A 783 16.83 -28.42 33.17
N ASP A 784 16.48 -28.61 34.44
CA ASP A 784 15.10 -28.56 34.93
C ASP A 784 14.62 -27.14 35.27
N ALA A 785 15.37 -26.09 34.91
CA ALA A 785 15.02 -24.72 35.24
C ALA A 785 13.67 -24.32 34.61
N ALA A 786 12.76 -23.80 35.44
CA ALA A 786 11.45 -23.32 34.99
C ALA A 786 11.54 -21.95 34.31
N ASN A 787 12.54 -21.14 34.69
CA ASN A 787 12.73 -19.77 34.22
C ASN A 787 14.08 -19.63 33.52
N PHE A 788 14.14 -18.71 32.56
CA PHE A 788 15.36 -18.30 31.88
C PHE A 788 15.58 -16.80 32.10
N SER A 789 16.83 -16.40 32.33
CA SER A 789 17.26 -15.00 32.38
C SER A 789 18.49 -14.86 31.48
N SER A 790 18.52 -13.80 30.66
CA SER A 790 19.68 -13.47 29.83
C SER A 790 20.86 -12.93 30.64
N LEU A 791 20.63 -12.52 31.90
CA LEU A 791 21.64 -11.90 32.76
C LEU A 791 21.99 -12.76 33.99
N ASP A 792 21.03 -13.52 34.51
CA ASP A 792 21.25 -14.30 35.72
C ASP A 792 21.79 -15.70 35.38
N PRO A 793 22.80 -16.17 36.13
CA PRO A 793 23.27 -17.54 35.98
C PRO A 793 22.18 -18.53 36.42
N VAL A 794 22.05 -19.64 35.69
CA VAL A 794 21.27 -20.80 36.15
C VAL A 794 21.93 -21.34 37.43
N ASP A 795 21.15 -21.78 38.43
CA ASP A 795 21.68 -22.24 39.74
C ASP A 795 22.74 -23.37 39.63
N PHE A 796 22.70 -24.16 38.55
CA PHE A 796 23.65 -25.24 38.25
C PHE A 796 23.99 -25.31 36.74
N PRO A 797 24.73 -24.36 36.17
CA PRO A 797 24.97 -24.32 34.73
C PRO A 797 26.05 -25.34 34.33
N THR A 798 25.77 -26.17 33.33
CA THR A 798 26.76 -27.07 32.71
C THR A 798 27.54 -26.42 31.57
N GLY A 799 27.15 -25.21 31.14
CA GLY A 799 27.77 -24.40 30.08
C GLY A 799 26.92 -23.16 29.74
N PRO A 800 27.30 -22.35 28.73
CA PRO A 800 26.46 -21.25 28.23
C PRO A 800 25.24 -21.80 27.47
N ALA A 801 24.05 -21.26 27.75
CA ALA A 801 22.78 -21.70 27.14
C ALA A 801 22.61 -21.17 25.70
N LEU A 802 23.50 -21.61 24.80
CA LEU A 802 23.48 -21.27 23.38
C LEU A 802 22.52 -22.19 22.60
N PRO A 803 21.82 -21.67 21.58
CA PRO A 803 20.91 -22.48 20.78
C PRO A 803 21.66 -23.47 19.87
N SER A 804 21.15 -24.69 19.77
CA SER A 804 21.46 -25.62 18.68
C SER A 804 20.64 -25.25 17.45
N ILE A 805 21.31 -24.92 16.35
CA ILE A 805 20.66 -24.40 15.14
C ILE A 805 20.62 -25.47 14.05
N VAL A 806 19.43 -25.69 13.47
CA VAL A 806 19.25 -26.52 12.28
C VAL A 806 18.80 -25.65 11.13
N SER A 807 19.66 -25.47 10.13
CA SER A 807 19.38 -24.60 8.99
C SER A 807 19.31 -25.34 7.66
N LYS A 808 18.42 -24.89 6.77
CA LYS A 808 18.37 -25.29 5.36
C LYS A 808 18.04 -24.12 4.46
N THR A 809 18.59 -24.18 3.26
CA THR A 809 18.30 -23.24 2.18
C THR A 809 17.37 -23.88 1.16
N PHE A 810 16.43 -23.13 0.63
CA PHE A 810 15.53 -23.48 -0.45
C PHE A 810 15.66 -22.45 -1.57
N ILE A 811 15.28 -22.82 -2.78
CA ILE A 811 15.27 -21.97 -3.97
C ILE A 811 13.82 -21.66 -4.35
N LEU A 812 13.55 -20.39 -4.64
CA LEU A 812 12.27 -19.90 -5.11
C LEU A 812 12.35 -19.43 -6.57
N SER A 813 11.20 -19.45 -7.25
CA SER A 813 11.06 -19.01 -8.64
C SER A 813 11.07 -17.50 -8.83
N GLY A 814 10.86 -16.72 -7.76
CA GLY A 814 10.80 -15.25 -7.80
C GLY A 814 11.04 -14.63 -6.42
N PRO A 815 11.14 -13.29 -6.35
CA PRO A 815 11.35 -12.59 -5.10
C PRO A 815 10.13 -12.70 -4.19
N ILE A 816 10.40 -12.87 -2.90
CA ILE A 816 9.43 -12.63 -1.84
C ILE A 816 9.94 -11.49 -0.95
N THR A 817 9.08 -10.53 -0.62
CA THR A 817 9.39 -9.36 0.22
C THR A 817 8.28 -9.14 1.25
N SER A 818 8.45 -8.16 2.13
CA SER A 818 7.46 -7.77 3.15
C SER A 818 6.96 -8.97 3.99
N LEU A 819 7.90 -9.71 4.55
CA LEU A 819 7.63 -10.95 5.27
C LEU A 819 6.87 -10.69 6.58
N ALA A 820 5.85 -11.50 6.86
CA ALA A 820 5.13 -11.52 8.12
C ALA A 820 4.76 -12.96 8.49
N VAL A 821 4.32 -13.18 9.73
CA VAL A 821 3.89 -14.51 10.20
C VAL A 821 2.45 -14.41 10.70
N THR A 822 1.62 -15.41 10.36
CA THR A 822 0.25 -15.49 10.85
C THR A 822 0.21 -15.57 12.37
N GLN A 823 -0.64 -14.76 12.99
CA GLN A 823 -0.83 -14.69 14.43
C GLN A 823 -2.21 -15.19 14.82
N THR A 824 -2.28 -16.13 15.76
CA THR A 824 -3.52 -16.64 16.36
C THR A 824 -3.51 -16.43 17.87
N ARG A 825 -4.66 -16.57 18.51
CA ARG A 825 -4.87 -16.18 19.90
C ARG A 825 -3.91 -16.88 20.89
N GLN A 826 -3.63 -18.16 20.67
CA GLN A 826 -2.84 -19.04 21.55
C GLN A 826 -1.62 -19.65 20.84
N GLY A 827 -1.47 -19.47 19.53
CA GLY A 827 -0.35 -20.02 18.77
C GLY A 827 -0.40 -21.55 18.62
N ILE A 828 -1.60 -22.13 18.65
CA ILE A 828 -1.87 -23.57 18.47
C ILE A 828 -1.97 -23.89 16.98
N ALA A 829 -2.63 -23.04 16.19
CA ALA A 829 -2.70 -23.22 14.74
C ALA A 829 -1.29 -23.16 14.12
N ILE A 830 -1.11 -23.89 13.02
CA ILE A 830 0.19 -23.94 12.33
C ILE A 830 0.51 -22.54 11.81
N ARG A 831 1.72 -22.02 12.08
CA ARG A 831 2.15 -20.73 11.52
C ARG A 831 2.35 -20.84 10.00
N GLN A 832 1.96 -19.80 9.27
CA GLN A 832 2.28 -19.59 7.85
C GLN A 832 3.15 -18.35 7.71
N LEU A 833 4.11 -18.41 6.78
CA LEU A 833 4.88 -17.27 6.32
C LEU A 833 4.05 -16.50 5.29
N LEU A 834 3.62 -15.30 5.64
CA LEU A 834 3.02 -14.35 4.71
C LEU A 834 4.13 -13.62 3.98
N ALA A 835 4.01 -13.50 2.66
CA ALA A 835 4.95 -12.74 1.86
C ALA A 835 4.28 -12.09 0.66
N TYR A 836 4.81 -10.95 0.24
CA TYR A 836 4.46 -10.31 -1.01
C TYR A 836 5.38 -10.80 -2.13
N MET A 837 4.83 -11.06 -3.31
CA MET A 837 5.56 -11.38 -4.54
C MET A 837 5.47 -10.19 -5.50
N PRO A 838 6.52 -9.34 -5.61
CA PRO A 838 6.51 -8.15 -6.45
C PRO A 838 6.28 -8.43 -7.94
N GLU A 839 6.77 -9.55 -8.48
CA GLU A 839 6.67 -9.84 -9.91
C GLU A 839 5.30 -10.35 -10.35
N SER A 840 4.53 -10.95 -9.42
CA SER A 840 3.18 -11.46 -9.69
C SER A 840 2.08 -10.64 -9.03
N HIS A 841 2.44 -9.54 -8.35
CA HIS A 841 1.55 -8.67 -7.57
C HIS A 841 0.62 -9.46 -6.64
N SER A 842 1.17 -10.43 -5.92
CA SER A 842 0.36 -11.37 -5.14
C SER A 842 0.86 -11.55 -3.72
N ILE A 843 -0.08 -11.84 -2.81
CA ILE A 843 0.23 -12.17 -1.42
C ILE A 843 0.09 -13.67 -1.26
N ILE A 844 1.14 -14.31 -0.77
CA ILE A 844 1.19 -15.76 -0.56
C ILE A 844 1.30 -16.09 0.92
N ALA A 845 0.74 -17.23 1.31
CA ALA A 845 0.88 -17.82 2.63
C ALA A 845 1.56 -19.19 2.52
N ILE A 846 2.87 -19.24 2.79
CA ILE A 846 3.66 -20.47 2.72
C ILE A 846 3.52 -21.24 4.04
N PRO A 847 3.02 -22.49 4.03
CA PRO A 847 2.93 -23.32 5.22
C PRO A 847 4.30 -23.62 5.82
N ARG A 848 4.44 -23.49 7.15
CA ARG A 848 5.70 -23.78 7.85
C ARG A 848 6.22 -25.20 7.62
N MET A 849 5.35 -26.17 7.35
CA MET A 849 5.74 -27.54 7.00
C MET A 849 6.54 -27.64 5.69
N LEU A 850 6.34 -26.69 4.76
CA LEU A 850 7.09 -26.63 3.50
C LEU A 850 8.54 -26.19 3.73
N LEU A 851 8.73 -25.32 4.72
CA LEU A 851 10.00 -24.71 5.12
C LEU A 851 10.62 -25.46 6.30
N GLU A 852 10.61 -26.80 6.31
CA GLU A 852 11.15 -27.56 7.45
C GLU A 852 12.64 -27.89 7.26
N PRO A 853 13.56 -27.37 8.10
CA PRO A 853 15.00 -27.58 7.90
C PRO A 853 15.47 -29.00 8.27
N ARG A 854 14.67 -29.80 8.98
CA ARG A 854 15.01 -31.19 9.34
C ARG A 854 14.74 -32.20 8.23
N ARG A 855 14.29 -31.77 7.04
CA ARG A 855 14.03 -32.65 5.89
C ARG A 855 15.29 -33.44 5.49
N PRO A 856 15.21 -34.78 5.37
CA PRO A 856 16.36 -35.61 5.02
C PRO A 856 16.95 -35.30 3.65
N VAL A 857 18.28 -35.13 3.59
CA VAL A 857 19.00 -34.84 2.34
C VAL A 857 19.50 -36.15 1.72
N GLY A 858 19.27 -36.34 0.42
CA GLY A 858 19.83 -37.46 -0.35
C GLY A 858 19.20 -38.84 -0.06
N ARG A 859 18.24 -38.94 0.86
CA ARG A 859 17.54 -40.18 1.21
C ARG A 859 16.05 -39.94 1.46
N ASP A 860 15.28 -41.02 1.41
CA ASP A 860 13.88 -41.00 1.81
C ASP A 860 13.75 -40.93 3.36
N PRO A 861 12.64 -40.37 3.87
CA PRO A 861 12.41 -40.28 5.31
C PRO A 861 12.21 -41.67 5.92
N THR A 862 12.73 -41.85 7.14
CA THR A 862 12.49 -43.04 7.96
C THR A 862 11.04 -43.09 8.45
N PRO A 863 10.54 -44.24 8.95
CA PRO A 863 9.19 -44.32 9.51
C PRO A 863 8.91 -43.31 10.63
N ALA A 864 9.89 -43.04 11.50
CA ALA A 864 9.76 -42.04 12.56
C ALA A 864 9.70 -40.60 12.00
N GLU A 865 10.51 -40.28 11.00
CA GLU A 865 10.47 -38.97 10.33
C GLU A 865 9.15 -38.77 9.54
N LEU A 866 8.59 -39.84 8.96
CA LEU A 866 7.28 -39.83 8.31
C LEU A 866 6.15 -39.57 9.32
N GLU A 867 6.23 -40.14 10.52
CA GLU A 867 5.28 -39.90 11.60
C GLU A 867 5.29 -38.42 12.05
N GLU A 868 6.46 -37.76 11.98
CA GLU A 868 6.59 -36.30 12.18
C GLU A 868 6.09 -35.46 11.00
N GLY A 869 5.74 -36.09 9.87
CA GLY A 869 5.35 -35.41 8.64
C GLY A 869 6.52 -34.84 7.82
N LEU A 870 7.74 -35.34 8.03
CA LEU A 870 8.91 -34.93 7.25
C LEU A 870 8.92 -35.59 5.87
N ALA A 871 9.21 -34.78 4.86
CA ALA A 871 9.44 -35.25 3.50
C ALA A 871 10.94 -35.19 3.16
N LYS A 872 11.34 -35.94 2.13
CA LYS A 872 12.67 -35.79 1.53
C LYS A 872 12.91 -34.34 1.12
N TYR A 873 14.11 -33.85 1.40
CA TYR A 873 14.51 -32.51 1.03
C TYR A 873 14.50 -32.34 -0.50
N ALA A 874 13.70 -31.39 -0.95
CA ALA A 874 13.72 -30.86 -2.31
C ALA A 874 14.19 -29.40 -2.23
N PRO A 875 15.29 -29.03 -2.92
CA PRO A 875 15.85 -27.69 -2.81
C PRO A 875 14.93 -26.64 -3.43
N ALA A 876 14.25 -26.95 -4.54
CA ALA A 876 13.29 -26.05 -5.15
C ALA A 876 11.93 -26.18 -4.46
N ILE A 877 11.36 -25.04 -4.04
CA ILE A 877 9.98 -24.96 -3.58
C ILE A 877 9.14 -24.41 -4.72
N GLU A 878 8.21 -25.21 -5.22
CA GLU A 878 7.17 -24.76 -6.15
C GLU A 878 6.08 -24.03 -5.37
N LEU A 879 5.82 -22.78 -5.75
CA LEU A 879 4.76 -21.98 -5.16
C LEU A 879 3.43 -22.38 -5.82
N ASP A 880 2.62 -23.18 -5.12
CA ASP A 880 1.29 -23.59 -5.58
C ASP A 880 0.36 -22.37 -5.58
N PRO A 881 -0.37 -22.07 -6.68
CA PRO A 881 -1.34 -20.98 -6.73
C PRO A 881 -2.41 -21.02 -5.62
N ARG A 882 -2.66 -22.18 -5.01
CA ARG A 882 -3.55 -22.32 -3.84
C ARG A 882 -3.01 -21.65 -2.58
N MET A 883 -1.72 -21.33 -2.52
CA MET A 883 -1.10 -20.57 -1.43
C MET A 883 -1.33 -19.06 -1.59
N THR A 884 -1.82 -18.60 -2.74
CA THR A 884 -2.05 -17.18 -3.01
C THR A 884 -3.32 -16.70 -2.32
N VAL A 885 -3.14 -15.95 -1.23
CA VAL A 885 -4.21 -15.33 -0.43
C VAL A 885 -4.97 -14.30 -1.26
N SER A 886 -4.27 -13.54 -2.10
CA SER A 886 -4.90 -12.55 -2.98
C SER A 886 -5.58 -13.15 -4.21
N HIS A 887 -5.55 -14.49 -4.41
CA HIS A 887 -6.16 -15.21 -5.53
C HIS A 887 -5.96 -14.50 -6.90
N ALA A 888 -7.04 -14.00 -7.52
CA ALA A 888 -7.01 -13.33 -8.82
C ALA A 888 -6.80 -11.80 -8.72
N ARG A 889 -6.70 -11.25 -7.50
CA ARG A 889 -6.49 -9.82 -7.26
C ARG A 889 -5.00 -9.51 -7.38
N ASP A 890 -4.70 -8.61 -8.30
CA ASP A 890 -3.40 -7.99 -8.50
C ASP A 890 -3.24 -6.90 -7.43
N VAL A 891 -2.45 -7.17 -6.38
CA VAL A 891 -2.19 -6.23 -5.27
C VAL A 891 -0.87 -5.53 -5.53
N LEU A 892 -0.92 -4.30 -6.02
CA LEU A 892 0.26 -3.58 -6.46
C LEU A 892 1.00 -2.90 -5.30
N GLY A 893 2.33 -2.98 -5.32
CA GLY A 893 3.22 -2.13 -4.52
C GLY A 893 3.04 -2.26 -3.00
N VAL A 894 2.93 -3.48 -2.47
CA VAL A 894 2.84 -3.72 -1.02
C VAL A 894 4.16 -3.33 -0.34
N ARG A 895 4.06 -2.51 0.71
CA ARG A 895 5.19 -2.10 1.55
C ARG A 895 5.34 -3.02 2.76
N SER A 896 4.23 -3.35 3.43
CA SER A 896 4.23 -4.19 4.63
C SER A 896 2.93 -4.99 4.74
N ILE A 897 3.02 -6.10 5.46
CA ILE A 897 1.91 -6.98 5.81
C ILE A 897 1.84 -7.04 7.34
N ILE A 898 0.67 -6.74 7.90
CA ILE A 898 0.41 -6.89 9.33
C ILE A 898 -0.64 -7.98 9.56
N ALA A 899 -0.42 -8.77 10.60
CA ALA A 899 -1.30 -9.85 11.01
C ALA A 899 -1.85 -9.56 12.42
N ALA A 900 -3.10 -9.97 12.67
CA ALA A 900 -3.69 -9.92 14.00
C ALA A 900 -4.50 -11.18 14.30
N PRO A 901 -4.55 -11.62 15.57
CA PRO A 901 -5.37 -12.75 15.97
C PRO A 901 -6.86 -12.39 15.98
N ALA A 902 -7.71 -13.32 15.54
CA ALA A 902 -9.14 -13.29 15.86
C ALA A 902 -9.39 -13.83 17.28
N ILE A 903 -10.65 -13.82 17.74
CA ILE A 903 -11.02 -14.51 19.00
C ILE A 903 -10.96 -16.03 18.79
N LEU A 904 -11.27 -16.48 17.57
CA LEU A 904 -11.10 -17.85 17.11
C LEU A 904 -9.62 -18.17 16.91
N GLU A 905 -9.20 -19.33 17.40
CA GLU A 905 -7.82 -19.80 17.30
C GLU A 905 -7.46 -20.20 15.87
N SER A 906 -8.44 -20.66 15.09
CA SER A 906 -8.18 -21.10 13.72
C SER A 906 -7.90 -19.95 12.74
N THR A 907 -8.21 -18.70 13.11
CA THR A 907 -8.33 -17.57 12.18
C THR A 907 -7.35 -16.44 12.49
N CYS A 908 -6.66 -15.97 11.45
CA CYS A 908 -5.78 -14.81 11.46
C CYS A 908 -6.31 -13.75 10.49
N LEU A 909 -6.33 -12.48 10.92
CA LEU A 909 -6.64 -11.34 10.07
C LEU A 909 -5.35 -10.84 9.42
N VAL A 910 -5.36 -10.64 8.11
CA VAL A 910 -4.22 -10.19 7.31
C VAL A 910 -4.57 -8.89 6.63
N PHE A 911 -3.69 -7.90 6.75
CA PHE A 911 -3.84 -6.60 6.10
C PHE A 911 -2.51 -6.20 5.48
N ALA A 912 -2.52 -5.94 4.17
CA ALA A 912 -1.38 -5.52 3.39
C ALA A 912 -1.63 -4.10 2.85
N TYR A 913 -0.60 -3.27 2.90
CA TYR A 913 -0.72 -1.86 2.51
C TYR A 913 0.54 -1.37 1.78
N GLY A 914 0.34 -0.38 0.89
CA GLY A 914 1.38 0.29 0.14
C GLY A 914 0.77 1.23 -0.91
N VAL A 915 0.91 0.90 -2.19
CA VAL A 915 0.07 1.52 -3.25
C VAL A 915 -1.38 1.09 -3.07
N ASP A 916 -1.61 -0.23 -3.06
CA ASP A 916 -2.91 -0.81 -2.79
C ASP A 916 -3.13 -1.09 -1.30
N VAL A 917 -4.40 -1.28 -0.96
CA VAL A 917 -4.82 -1.80 0.35
C VAL A 917 -5.59 -3.10 0.14
N PHE A 918 -5.13 -4.18 0.76
CA PHE A 918 -5.75 -5.50 0.70
C PHE A 918 -5.95 -6.05 2.12
N GLY A 919 -7.15 -6.57 2.40
CA GLY A 919 -7.45 -7.25 3.65
C GLY A 919 -8.08 -8.61 3.38
N SER A 920 -7.77 -9.60 4.21
CA SER A 920 -8.36 -10.94 4.14
C SER A 920 -8.25 -11.67 5.47
N ARG A 921 -8.88 -12.85 5.54
CA ARG A 921 -8.79 -13.79 6.67
C ARG A 921 -8.11 -15.05 6.19
N VAL A 922 -7.16 -15.54 6.97
CA VAL A 922 -6.42 -16.78 6.67
C VAL A 922 -6.69 -17.77 7.79
N THR A 923 -6.90 -19.04 7.44
CA THR A 923 -7.11 -20.14 8.39
C THR A 923 -6.01 -21.19 8.22
N PRO A 924 -4.85 -21.02 8.87
CA PRO A 924 -3.66 -21.83 8.57
C PRO A 924 -3.82 -23.34 8.76
N SER A 925 -4.67 -23.73 9.72
CA SER A 925 -5.01 -25.12 10.05
C SER A 925 -6.44 -25.49 9.67
N GLN A 926 -7.06 -24.75 8.73
CA GLN A 926 -8.50 -24.76 8.47
C GLN A 926 -9.33 -24.32 9.69
N ALA A 927 -10.60 -24.01 9.45
CA ALA A 927 -11.50 -23.47 10.46
C ALA A 927 -12.04 -24.58 11.41
N PHE A 928 -11.22 -25.02 12.37
CA PHE A 928 -11.55 -26.15 13.26
C PHE A 928 -12.44 -25.79 14.47
N ASP A 929 -12.61 -24.51 14.77
CA ASP A 929 -13.38 -23.98 15.90
C ASP A 929 -14.71 -23.31 15.48
N ILE A 930 -15.08 -23.42 14.21
CA ILE A 930 -16.36 -22.95 13.67
C ILE A 930 -16.95 -24.01 12.73
N LEU A 931 -18.28 -24.14 12.71
CA LEU A 931 -18.96 -25.00 11.75
C LEU A 931 -18.88 -24.37 10.36
N GLY A 932 -18.28 -25.07 9.41
CA GLY A 932 -18.16 -24.59 8.03
C GLY A 932 -19.52 -24.33 7.36
N LYS A 933 -19.53 -23.41 6.38
CA LYS A 933 -20.74 -23.06 5.60
C LYS A 933 -21.42 -24.26 4.96
N GLY A 934 -20.65 -25.28 4.57
CA GLY A 934 -21.15 -26.53 3.99
C GLY A 934 -21.88 -27.48 4.97
N PHE A 935 -21.98 -27.16 6.26
CA PHE A 935 -22.68 -28.00 7.23
C PHE A 935 -24.19 -28.03 6.97
N ASN A 936 -24.74 -29.21 6.66
CA ASN A 936 -26.14 -29.38 6.27
C ASN A 936 -27.08 -29.34 7.49
N LYS A 937 -27.37 -28.12 7.97
CA LYS A 937 -28.27 -27.86 9.11
C LYS A 937 -29.68 -28.40 8.86
N VAL A 938 -30.17 -28.34 7.63
CA VAL A 938 -31.52 -28.81 7.26
C VAL A 938 -31.64 -30.31 7.48
N THR A 939 -30.65 -31.10 7.06
CA THR A 939 -30.65 -32.56 7.24
C THR A 939 -30.59 -32.93 8.73
N LEU A 940 -29.78 -32.22 9.52
CA LEU A 940 -29.72 -32.41 10.97
C LEU A 940 -31.10 -32.18 11.60
N LEU A 941 -31.73 -31.04 11.31
CA LEU A 941 -33.05 -30.69 11.86
C LEU A 941 -34.15 -31.66 11.41
N ALA A 942 -34.16 -32.05 10.13
CA ALA A 942 -35.10 -33.04 9.60
C ALA A 942 -34.97 -34.39 10.30
N THR A 943 -33.73 -34.83 10.58
CA THR A 943 -33.46 -36.08 11.30
C THR A 943 -33.96 -36.01 12.75
N VAL A 944 -33.69 -34.91 13.45
CA VAL A 944 -34.17 -34.68 14.82
C VAL A 944 -35.70 -34.69 14.86
N ALA A 945 -36.36 -34.02 13.92
CA ALA A 945 -37.83 -34.02 13.82
C ALA A 945 -38.40 -35.42 13.52
N ALA A 946 -37.79 -36.17 12.59
CA ALA A 946 -38.20 -37.52 12.26
C ALA A 946 -38.06 -38.48 13.46
N LEU A 947 -36.95 -38.39 14.21
CA LEU A 947 -36.74 -39.15 15.44
C LEU A 947 -37.76 -38.77 16.52
N PHE A 948 -38.05 -37.47 16.69
CA PHE A 948 -39.05 -37.00 17.64
C PHE A 948 -40.44 -37.56 17.32
N VAL A 949 -40.89 -37.46 16.06
CA VAL A 949 -42.18 -38.04 15.62
C VAL A 949 -42.18 -39.56 15.83
N GLY A 950 -41.07 -40.24 15.52
CA GLY A 950 -40.90 -41.66 15.79
C GLY A 950 -41.07 -42.03 17.26
N VAL A 951 -40.45 -41.28 18.18
CA VAL A 951 -40.56 -41.50 19.63
C VAL A 951 -41.97 -41.21 20.13
N VAL A 952 -42.60 -40.11 19.69
CA VAL A 952 -43.97 -39.74 20.07
C VAL A 952 -44.98 -40.77 19.56
N GLY A 953 -44.75 -41.36 18.37
CA GLY A 953 -45.58 -42.44 17.84
C GLY A 953 -45.37 -43.78 18.55
N LEU A 954 -44.11 -44.20 18.75
CA LEU A 954 -43.77 -45.50 19.32
C LEU A 954 -43.99 -45.57 20.84
N GLY A 955 -43.79 -44.46 21.57
CA GLY A 955 -43.91 -44.42 23.03
C GLY A 955 -45.26 -44.93 23.55
N PRO A 956 -46.39 -44.38 23.07
CA PRO A 956 -47.72 -44.88 23.41
C PRO A 956 -47.96 -46.34 22.97
N MET A 957 -47.45 -46.74 21.80
CA MET A 957 -47.60 -48.12 21.29
C MET A 957 -46.88 -49.13 22.18
N VAL A 958 -45.64 -48.83 22.59
CA VAL A 958 -44.86 -49.66 23.50
C VAL A 958 -45.50 -49.68 24.89
N ARG A 959 -45.94 -48.52 25.41
CA ARG A 959 -46.63 -48.44 26.71
C ARG A 959 -47.92 -49.28 26.71
N LYS A 960 -48.72 -49.20 25.64
CA LYS A 960 -49.91 -50.04 25.46
C LYS A 960 -49.56 -51.53 25.40
N LYS A 961 -48.52 -51.90 24.65
CA LYS A 961 -48.04 -53.29 24.55
C LYS A 961 -47.59 -53.83 25.91
N GLN A 962 -46.81 -53.06 26.67
CA GLN A 962 -46.33 -53.42 27.99
C GLN A 962 -47.48 -53.55 29.02
N ILE A 963 -48.44 -52.62 29.00
CA ILE A 963 -49.64 -52.71 29.86
C ILE A 963 -50.41 -53.99 29.54
N ASN A 964 -50.70 -54.27 28.27
CA ASN A 964 -51.41 -55.48 27.87
C ASN A 964 -50.69 -56.76 28.28
N MET A 965 -49.36 -56.83 28.12
CA MET A 965 -48.56 -57.98 28.55
C MET A 965 -48.62 -58.17 30.08
N ARG A 966 -48.57 -57.10 30.86
CA ARG A 966 -48.71 -57.16 32.32
C ARG A 966 -50.11 -57.61 32.76
N TRP A 967 -51.14 -57.22 32.02
CA TRP A 967 -52.54 -57.60 32.30
C TRP A 967 -52.88 -59.03 31.85
N GLN A 968 -52.08 -59.62 30.94
CA GLN A 968 -52.18 -61.02 30.52
C GLN A 968 -51.28 -61.97 31.33
N ALA A 969 -50.51 -61.46 32.29
CA ALA A 969 -49.74 -62.31 33.21
C ALA A 969 -50.73 -63.01 34.17
N PRO A 970 -50.76 -64.35 34.24
CA PRO A 970 -51.57 -65.06 35.22
C PRO A 970 -51.06 -64.69 36.63
N MET A 971 -51.99 -64.43 37.56
CA MET A 971 -51.67 -64.24 38.99
C MET A 971 -50.95 -65.43 39.56
#